data_AF-A0A4R5PQ00-F1
#
_entry.id   AF-A0A4R5PQ00-F1
#
_cell.length_a   1.000
_cell.length_b   1.000
_cell.length_c   1.000
_cell.angle_alpha   90.00
_cell.angle_beta   90.00
_cell.angle_gamma   90.00
#
_symmetry.space_group_name_H-M   'P 1'
#
loop_
_entity.id
_entity.type
_entity.pdbx_description
1 polymer ?
#
loop_
_entity_poly.entity_id
_entity_poly.type
_entity_poly.pdbx_seq_one_letter_code
_entity_poly.pdbx_strand_id
1 'polypeptide(L)'
;MLRPILIAALLALAAPHLAHAQDAASPSDTPAASEEILDDAGPAQATAPAPAGPLQAILQAHKDKVAKASRRTVDEVITAVREAGLPQGLTFLERWGDRELWQREEDGLFFFTRKADGQNLTLIDIDTGEEVGTISKGEMNQLKPNSGVRTVIASSLVASQLEDADPARRRQALNALERNADESHLEPLRASIAKEDDPALKARKERLLRVITISFGQTTEDRVEAIRSFSQDLSIDARAALNPLVVTRIGYSEGNPEGVNVARLLTPGKTIAREDAYRLLVDDGKAVAARTRGERKAALEANIEDGTVGGVPVAELSSQEARDRAYSNLVADGKAPAFVTDETMDAELAKYTFYEAYADSNTDVTTAAAETLDSIDQYVGLNRFFSLVLDGISLASIYFLAAIGLAITFGVMGVINMAHGEFIMIGAYTGYVVQQIIPNYTVSIIVALPLAFIIAAAAGIALERLVIRHLASRPLETLLATFGVSIALQQIAKNVFGTQARPLTSPSWLDGAWVINDVVAVSYIRIAIFVLAILFFALLLFVLNRTRLGLEVRAVTQNPRMASSMGINPDRINMLTFALGSGIAGIAGVAIGLFAKVTSELGQAYIVQSFMTVVVGGVGNIWGTLAGATMIGFLQKVIEFFNPSNTLAAQTYMIIFIIIFIQFRPKGIIALKGRAAGD
;
A
#
# COMPACT_ATOMS: atom_id res chain seq x y z
N MET A 1 39.99 0.50 -20.08
CA MET A 1 39.61 -0.71 -19.32
C MET A 1 38.10 -0.82 -19.00
N LEU A 2 37.19 0.00 -19.56
CA LEU A 2 35.77 0.07 -19.13
C LEU A 2 34.74 -0.66 -20.02
N ARG A 3 35.11 -1.15 -21.20
CA ARG A 3 34.20 -1.92 -22.08
C ARG A 3 33.77 -3.31 -21.57
N PRO A 4 34.62 -4.13 -20.91
CA PRO A 4 34.19 -5.46 -20.46
C PRO A 4 33.23 -5.42 -19.25
N ILE A 5 33.25 -4.35 -18.45
CA ILE A 5 32.35 -4.19 -17.29
C ILE A 5 30.92 -3.82 -17.75
N LEU A 6 30.79 -3.00 -18.80
CA LEU A 6 29.49 -2.71 -19.41
C LEU A 6 28.85 -3.95 -20.05
N ILE A 7 29.66 -4.82 -20.66
CA ILE A 7 29.18 -6.05 -21.31
C ILE A 7 28.78 -7.09 -20.25
N ALA A 8 29.50 -7.19 -19.13
CA ALA A 8 29.13 -8.06 -18.01
C ALA A 8 27.82 -7.61 -17.32
N ALA A 9 27.59 -6.29 -17.21
CA ALA A 9 26.34 -5.76 -16.69
C ALA A 9 25.15 -6.03 -17.64
N LEU A 10 25.35 -5.92 -18.96
CA LEU A 10 24.32 -6.19 -19.97
C LEU A 10 23.98 -7.69 -20.13
N LEU A 11 24.92 -8.60 -19.86
CA LEU A 11 24.69 -10.05 -19.92
C LEU A 11 23.99 -10.62 -18.68
N ALA A 12 24.04 -9.94 -17.54
CA ALA A 12 23.27 -10.33 -16.34
C ALA A 12 21.76 -9.98 -16.44
N LEU A 13 21.36 -9.24 -17.47
CA LEU A 13 19.99 -8.75 -17.72
C LEU A 13 19.11 -9.69 -18.57
N ALA A 14 19.61 -10.86 -18.98
CA ALA A 14 18.94 -11.74 -19.94
C ALA A 14 18.52 -13.13 -19.40
N ALA A 15 18.48 -13.34 -18.08
CA ALA A 15 18.04 -14.62 -17.49
C ALA A 15 16.60 -14.51 -16.90
N PRO A 16 15.62 -15.27 -17.42
CA PRO A 16 14.29 -15.36 -16.79
C PRO A 16 14.35 -16.32 -15.59
N HIS A 17 14.11 -15.81 -14.38
CA HIS A 17 13.94 -16.66 -13.19
C HIS A 17 12.50 -17.16 -13.10
N LEU A 18 12.36 -18.47 -13.34
CA LEU A 18 11.14 -19.27 -13.23
C LEU A 18 10.61 -19.28 -11.79
N ALA A 19 9.30 -19.04 -11.67
CA ALA A 19 8.54 -19.22 -10.45
C ALA A 19 8.38 -20.72 -10.14
N HIS A 20 8.80 -21.14 -8.95
CA HIS A 20 8.45 -22.45 -8.40
C HIS A 20 7.20 -22.34 -7.54
N ALA A 21 6.13 -22.97 -8.03
CA ALA A 21 4.96 -23.34 -7.27
C ALA A 21 5.35 -24.37 -6.18
N GLN A 22 4.79 -24.21 -4.98
CA GLN A 22 4.81 -25.23 -3.95
C GLN A 22 3.39 -25.75 -3.75
N ASP A 23 3.14 -26.94 -4.30
CA ASP A 23 2.22 -27.92 -3.73
C ASP A 23 2.92 -28.58 -2.53
N ALA A 24 2.23 -28.68 -1.40
CA ALA A 24 2.56 -29.65 -0.37
C ALA A 24 1.29 -30.05 0.39
N ALA A 25 0.89 -31.28 0.12
CA ALA A 25 -0.21 -32.00 0.72
C ALA A 25 0.06 -32.38 2.20
N SER A 26 -1.03 -32.50 2.95
CA SER A 26 -1.10 -33.11 4.28
C SER A 26 -0.64 -34.58 4.27
N PRO A 27 0.00 -35.07 5.34
CA PRO A 27 -0.02 -36.48 5.67
C PRO A 27 -0.96 -36.75 6.86
N SER A 28 -1.95 -37.60 6.59
CA SER A 28 -2.58 -38.50 7.54
C SER A 28 -1.63 -39.66 7.86
N ASP A 29 -1.47 -39.99 9.15
CA ASP A 29 -1.61 -41.36 9.69
C ASP A 29 -1.20 -41.44 11.19
N THR A 30 -2.19 -41.83 12.00
CA THR A 30 -2.26 -42.73 13.19
C THR A 30 -0.97 -43.21 13.92
N PRO A 31 -1.02 -43.52 15.25
CA PRO A 31 -1.86 -44.60 15.78
C PRO A 31 -2.54 -44.37 17.15
N ALA A 32 -3.48 -45.28 17.40
CA ALA A 32 -4.29 -45.44 18.59
C ALA A 32 -3.53 -46.02 19.82
N ALA A 33 -4.26 -46.04 20.92
CA ALA A 33 -4.11 -46.80 22.17
C ALA A 33 -3.33 -46.16 23.32
N SER A 34 -4.07 -45.59 24.27
CA SER A 34 -3.90 -45.85 25.71
C SER A 34 -5.26 -45.67 26.39
N GLU A 35 -5.78 -46.74 26.96
CA GLU A 35 -6.92 -46.72 27.87
C GLU A 35 -6.55 -45.94 29.15
N GLU A 36 -7.41 -45.04 29.59
CA GLU A 36 -7.57 -44.81 31.03
C GLU A 36 -9.04 -44.50 31.32
N ILE A 37 -9.66 -45.44 32.03
CA ILE A 37 -11.03 -45.47 32.51
C ILE A 37 -11.13 -44.47 33.66
N LEU A 38 -12.06 -43.52 33.57
CA LEU A 38 -12.66 -42.86 34.73
C LEU A 38 -14.12 -42.53 34.40
N ASP A 39 -15.02 -43.23 35.10
CA ASP A 39 -16.42 -42.86 35.31
C ASP A 39 -16.53 -41.38 35.70
N ASP A 40 -17.45 -40.63 35.08
CA ASP A 40 -18.54 -40.05 35.87
C ASP A 40 -19.71 -39.53 35.01
N ALA A 41 -20.90 -39.75 35.56
CA ALA A 41 -22.24 -39.26 35.24
C ALA A 41 -22.47 -38.39 33.97
N GLY A 42 -23.28 -38.92 33.05
CA GLY A 42 -23.96 -38.11 32.03
C GLY A 42 -24.99 -37.15 32.64
N PRO A 43 -25.17 -35.95 32.07
CA PRO A 43 -26.37 -35.16 32.33
C PRO A 43 -27.46 -35.59 31.33
N ALA A 44 -28.64 -35.87 31.87
CA ALA A 44 -29.84 -36.21 31.12
C ALA A 44 -30.12 -35.20 29.99
N GLN A 45 -30.28 -35.71 28.76
CA GLN A 45 -30.82 -34.95 27.63
C GLN A 45 -32.30 -34.67 27.89
N ALA A 46 -32.60 -33.50 28.43
CA ALA A 46 -33.96 -32.98 28.46
C ALA A 46 -34.30 -32.42 27.07
N THR A 47 -35.14 -33.11 26.32
CA THR A 47 -35.74 -32.59 25.09
C THR A 47 -36.61 -31.39 25.42
N ALA A 48 -36.12 -30.20 25.06
CA ALA A 48 -36.83 -28.94 25.23
C ALA A 48 -38.13 -28.92 24.39
N PRO A 49 -39.27 -28.48 24.96
CA PRO A 49 -40.54 -28.41 24.24
C PRO A 49 -40.44 -27.48 23.02
N ALA A 50 -41.28 -27.74 22.01
CA ALA A 50 -41.32 -26.95 20.78
C ALA A 50 -41.76 -25.50 21.07
N PRO A 51 -40.91 -24.49 20.85
CA PRO A 51 -41.33 -23.11 20.96
C PRO A 51 -42.28 -22.75 19.83
N ALA A 52 -43.48 -22.28 20.19
CA ALA A 52 -44.52 -21.84 19.25
C ALA A 52 -44.74 -20.33 19.39
N GLY A 53 -43.70 -19.56 19.09
CA GLY A 53 -43.78 -18.11 19.05
C GLY A 53 -44.06 -17.56 17.65
N PRO A 54 -44.57 -16.32 17.55
CA PRO A 54 -44.95 -15.71 16.27
C PRO A 54 -43.76 -15.51 15.32
N LEU A 55 -42.56 -15.22 15.83
CA LEU A 55 -41.36 -15.13 15.00
C LEU A 55 -40.95 -16.49 14.46
N GLN A 56 -40.96 -17.53 15.32
CA GLN A 56 -40.68 -18.90 14.91
C GLN A 56 -41.61 -19.37 13.79
N ALA A 57 -42.90 -19.01 13.83
CA ALA A 57 -43.85 -19.32 12.76
C ALA A 57 -43.50 -18.64 11.42
N ILE A 58 -43.13 -17.36 11.45
CA ILE A 58 -42.70 -16.61 10.25
C ILE A 58 -41.43 -17.24 9.67
N LEU A 59 -40.44 -17.56 10.51
CA LEU A 59 -39.20 -18.18 10.03
C LEU A 59 -39.43 -19.57 9.45
N GLN A 60 -40.38 -20.34 9.99
CA GLN A 60 -40.76 -21.63 9.41
C GLN A 60 -41.43 -21.48 8.04
N ALA A 61 -42.23 -20.43 7.82
CA ALA A 61 -42.79 -20.13 6.50
C ALA A 61 -41.69 -19.83 5.45
N HIS A 62 -40.52 -19.36 5.89
CA HIS A 62 -39.36 -19.07 5.06
C HIS A 62 -38.15 -20.00 5.32
N LYS A 63 -38.37 -21.21 5.86
CA LYS A 63 -37.31 -22.11 6.38
C LYS A 63 -36.12 -22.29 5.43
N ASP A 64 -36.39 -22.59 4.16
CA ASP A 64 -35.34 -22.82 3.16
C ASP A 64 -34.53 -21.55 2.86
N LYS A 65 -35.18 -20.38 2.88
CA LYS A 65 -34.53 -19.08 2.62
C LYS A 65 -33.69 -18.63 3.81
N VAL A 66 -34.06 -19.03 5.02
CA VAL A 66 -33.26 -18.79 6.24
C VAL A 66 -32.07 -19.75 6.31
N ALA A 67 -32.29 -21.05 6.07
CA ALA A 67 -31.25 -22.08 6.14
C ALA A 67 -30.21 -21.95 5.01
N LYS A 68 -30.66 -21.61 3.78
CA LYS A 68 -29.80 -21.42 2.60
C LYS A 68 -29.89 -19.97 2.09
N ALA A 69 -29.61 -19.02 2.99
CA ALA A 69 -29.69 -17.60 2.68
C ALA A 69 -28.75 -17.20 1.54
N SER A 70 -29.31 -16.48 0.57
CA SER A 70 -28.58 -15.89 -0.55
C SER A 70 -28.95 -14.42 -0.67
N ARG A 71 -28.11 -13.64 -1.37
CA ARG A 71 -28.40 -12.21 -1.60
C ARG A 71 -29.74 -11.98 -2.33
N ARG A 72 -30.24 -12.97 -3.09
CA ARG A 72 -31.51 -12.87 -3.83
C ARG A 72 -32.73 -13.20 -2.98
N THR A 73 -32.56 -13.94 -1.88
CA THR A 73 -33.67 -14.52 -1.09
C THR A 73 -33.78 -13.93 0.30
N VAL A 74 -32.74 -13.25 0.80
CA VAL A 74 -32.71 -12.69 2.16
C VAL A 74 -33.70 -11.53 2.33
N ASP A 75 -33.90 -10.70 1.31
CA ASP A 75 -34.80 -9.53 1.40
C ASP A 75 -36.24 -9.93 1.71
N GLU A 76 -36.69 -11.07 1.20
CA GLU A 76 -38.03 -11.58 1.50
C GLU A 76 -38.19 -11.93 2.99
N VAL A 77 -37.15 -12.52 3.60
CA VAL A 77 -37.16 -12.86 5.03
C VAL A 77 -37.14 -11.58 5.87
N ILE A 78 -36.29 -10.63 5.52
CA ILE A 78 -36.20 -9.33 6.21
C ILE A 78 -37.54 -8.59 6.13
N THR A 79 -38.17 -8.58 4.96
CA THR A 79 -39.46 -7.93 4.73
C THR A 79 -40.55 -8.59 5.58
N ALA A 80 -40.65 -9.92 5.56
CA ALA A 80 -41.62 -10.65 6.36
C ALA A 80 -41.46 -10.40 7.88
N VAL A 81 -40.22 -10.38 8.38
CA VAL A 81 -39.94 -10.07 9.80
C VAL A 81 -40.30 -8.62 10.14
N ARG A 82 -40.06 -7.67 9.23
CA ARG A 82 -40.36 -6.25 9.44
C ARG A 82 -41.86 -5.97 9.41
N GLU A 83 -42.58 -6.52 8.43
CA GLU A 83 -44.03 -6.37 8.28
C GLU A 83 -44.80 -6.97 9.47
N ALA A 84 -44.25 -8.01 10.09
CA ALA A 84 -44.83 -8.59 11.28
C ALA A 84 -44.76 -7.66 12.52
N GLY A 85 -43.89 -6.65 12.52
CA GLY A 85 -43.80 -5.64 13.58
C GLY A 85 -43.45 -6.19 14.96
N LEU A 86 -42.81 -7.37 15.04
CA LEU A 86 -42.50 -8.04 16.30
C LEU A 86 -41.28 -7.40 16.98
N PRO A 87 -41.33 -7.10 18.30
CA PRO A 87 -40.18 -6.56 19.04
C PRO A 87 -38.91 -7.40 18.92
N GLN A 88 -39.05 -8.73 18.93
CA GLN A 88 -37.97 -9.70 18.80
C GLN A 88 -37.39 -9.81 17.37
N GLY A 89 -38.08 -9.27 16.35
CA GLY A 89 -37.66 -9.36 14.96
C GLY A 89 -36.31 -8.68 14.69
N LEU A 90 -36.05 -7.54 15.34
CA LEU A 90 -34.77 -6.82 15.23
C LEU A 90 -33.63 -7.63 15.86
N THR A 91 -33.85 -8.16 17.07
CA THR A 91 -32.88 -9.02 17.76
C THR A 91 -32.56 -10.26 16.93
N PHE A 92 -33.55 -10.83 16.23
CA PHE A 92 -33.31 -11.92 15.30
C PHE A 92 -32.40 -11.54 14.14
N LEU A 93 -32.68 -10.45 13.44
CA LEU A 93 -31.85 -10.00 12.33
C LEU A 93 -30.41 -9.73 12.78
N GLU A 94 -30.22 -9.09 13.95
CA GLU A 94 -28.91 -8.86 14.55
C GLU A 94 -28.14 -10.17 14.76
N ARG A 95 -28.72 -11.09 15.54
CA ARG A 95 -28.07 -12.35 15.93
C ARG A 95 -27.89 -13.30 14.75
N TRP A 96 -28.77 -13.24 13.75
CA TRP A 96 -28.58 -13.97 12.50
C TRP A 96 -27.38 -13.46 11.71
N GLY A 97 -27.22 -12.13 11.60
CA GLY A 97 -26.05 -11.50 10.99
C GLY A 97 -24.73 -11.89 11.68
N ASP A 98 -24.76 -12.01 13.02
CA ASP A 98 -23.61 -12.37 13.86
C ASP A 98 -23.32 -13.88 13.91
N ARG A 99 -24.05 -14.69 13.12
CA ARG A 99 -23.90 -16.15 13.01
C ARG A 99 -24.25 -16.89 14.31
N GLU A 100 -25.17 -16.33 15.09
CA GLU A 100 -25.65 -16.92 16.33
C GLU A 100 -26.93 -17.73 16.15
N LEU A 101 -27.47 -17.82 14.92
CA LEU A 101 -28.64 -18.62 14.60
C LEU A 101 -28.27 -20.08 14.31
N TRP A 102 -28.97 -21.00 14.95
CA TRP A 102 -28.81 -22.44 14.78
C TRP A 102 -30.15 -23.08 14.45
N GLN A 103 -30.11 -24.17 13.70
CA GLN A 103 -31.27 -24.98 13.34
C GLN A 103 -31.13 -26.37 13.95
N ARG A 104 -32.15 -26.84 14.68
CA ARG A 104 -32.18 -28.20 15.22
C ARG A 104 -32.49 -29.20 14.10
N GLU A 105 -31.74 -30.31 14.04
CA GLU A 105 -31.88 -31.27 12.94
C GLU A 105 -33.21 -32.03 12.96
N GLU A 106 -33.75 -32.32 14.15
CA GLU A 106 -34.95 -33.14 14.33
C GLU A 106 -36.22 -32.50 13.75
N ASP A 107 -36.47 -31.23 14.06
CA ASP A 107 -37.69 -30.52 13.68
C ASP A 107 -37.45 -29.30 12.76
N GLY A 108 -36.18 -28.90 12.62
CA GLY A 108 -35.79 -27.72 11.85
C GLY A 108 -36.20 -26.39 12.46
N LEU A 109 -36.51 -26.36 13.77
CA LEU A 109 -36.75 -25.12 14.51
C LEU A 109 -35.46 -24.32 14.71
N PHE A 110 -35.60 -23.01 14.90
CA PHE A 110 -34.47 -22.09 14.97
C PHE A 110 -34.25 -21.65 16.42
N PHE A 111 -32.99 -21.63 16.84
CA PHE A 111 -32.61 -21.27 18.20
C PHE A 111 -31.38 -20.37 18.18
N PHE A 112 -31.25 -19.52 19.18
CA PHE A 112 -29.94 -18.98 19.53
C PHE A 112 -29.23 -19.94 20.49
N THR A 113 -27.90 -19.89 20.54
CA THR A 113 -27.15 -20.78 21.44
C THR A 113 -26.06 -20.08 22.24
N ARG A 114 -25.79 -20.61 23.43
CA ARG A 114 -24.60 -20.28 24.24
C ARG A 114 -23.80 -21.56 24.49
N LYS A 115 -22.47 -21.46 24.56
CA LYS A 115 -21.63 -22.62 24.91
C LYS A 115 -21.96 -23.07 26.34
N ALA A 116 -22.26 -24.36 26.49
CA ALA A 116 -22.30 -25.05 27.77
C ALA A 116 -21.02 -25.91 27.94
N ASP A 117 -20.91 -26.63 29.05
CA ASP A 117 -19.77 -27.52 29.31
C ASP A 117 -19.64 -28.60 28.24
N GLY A 118 -18.39 -28.87 27.82
CA GLY A 118 -18.07 -29.88 26.81
C GLY A 118 -18.49 -29.48 25.39
N GLN A 119 -19.17 -30.40 24.68
CA GLN A 119 -19.69 -30.19 23.32
C GLN A 119 -21.17 -29.78 23.28
N ASN A 120 -21.71 -29.34 24.43
CA ASN A 120 -23.13 -29.01 24.55
C ASN A 120 -23.41 -27.53 24.30
N LEU A 121 -24.59 -27.24 23.80
CA LEU A 121 -25.10 -25.90 23.54
C LEU A 121 -26.38 -25.69 24.35
N THR A 122 -26.45 -24.60 25.10
CA THR A 122 -27.70 -24.13 25.72
C THR A 122 -28.55 -23.48 24.63
N LEU A 123 -29.75 -24.00 24.41
CA LEU A 123 -30.75 -23.48 23.49
C LEU A 123 -31.48 -22.30 24.14
N ILE A 124 -31.53 -21.19 23.41
CA ILE A 124 -32.25 -19.99 23.77
C ILE A 124 -33.35 -19.80 22.72
N ASP A 125 -34.57 -19.66 23.19
CA ASP A 125 -35.75 -19.39 22.37
C ASP A 125 -35.61 -18.06 21.61
N ILE A 126 -35.96 -18.04 20.32
CA ILE A 126 -35.84 -16.85 19.48
C ILE A 126 -36.94 -15.80 19.70
N ASP A 127 -38.08 -16.21 20.24
CA ASP A 127 -39.24 -15.37 20.55
C ASP A 127 -39.17 -14.82 21.97
N THR A 128 -38.89 -15.68 22.96
CA THR A 128 -38.90 -15.28 24.39
C THR A 128 -37.52 -14.88 24.91
N GLY A 129 -36.44 -15.38 24.30
CA GLY A 129 -35.08 -15.21 24.79
C GLY A 129 -34.75 -16.04 26.04
N GLU A 130 -35.65 -16.94 26.47
CA GLU A 130 -35.46 -17.81 27.62
C GLU A 130 -34.66 -19.07 27.26
N GLU A 131 -33.93 -19.62 28.24
CA GLU A 131 -33.21 -20.88 28.08
C GLU A 131 -34.20 -22.04 28.12
N VAL A 132 -34.27 -22.81 27.03
CA VAL A 132 -35.26 -23.90 26.87
C VAL A 132 -34.66 -25.28 27.10
N GLY A 133 -33.33 -25.42 27.04
CA GLY A 133 -32.64 -26.68 27.34
C GLY A 133 -31.20 -26.73 26.85
N THR A 134 -30.58 -27.91 26.93
CA THR A 134 -29.21 -28.16 26.48
C THR A 134 -29.19 -29.30 25.48
N ILE A 135 -28.48 -29.14 24.36
CA ILE A 135 -28.40 -30.12 23.28
C ILE A 135 -26.95 -30.34 22.82
N SER A 136 -26.66 -31.49 22.22
CA SER A 136 -25.35 -31.74 21.63
C SER A 136 -25.15 -30.87 20.39
N LYS A 137 -23.95 -30.30 20.22
CA LYS A 137 -23.60 -29.50 19.03
C LYS A 137 -23.75 -30.30 17.73
N GLY A 138 -23.63 -31.62 17.77
CA GLY A 138 -23.80 -32.49 16.59
C GLY A 138 -25.23 -32.55 16.06
N GLU A 139 -26.22 -32.18 16.87
CA GLU A 139 -27.66 -32.23 16.52
C GLU A 139 -28.19 -30.87 16.04
N MET A 140 -27.28 -29.90 15.84
CA MET A 140 -27.60 -28.52 15.49
C MET A 140 -26.75 -28.06 14.31
N ASN A 141 -27.41 -27.51 13.30
CA ASN A 141 -26.78 -26.87 12.15
C ASN A 141 -26.64 -25.36 12.38
N GLN A 142 -25.41 -24.87 12.49
CA GLN A 142 -25.14 -23.43 12.59
C GLN A 142 -25.40 -22.75 11.25
N LEU A 143 -26.31 -21.77 11.22
CA LEU A 143 -26.59 -21.00 10.03
C LEU A 143 -25.62 -19.82 9.92
N LYS A 144 -24.70 -19.93 8.97
CA LYS A 144 -23.64 -18.94 8.73
C LYS A 144 -23.93 -18.16 7.45
N PRO A 145 -24.69 -17.05 7.50
CA PRO A 145 -24.90 -16.23 6.32
C PRO A 145 -23.56 -15.77 5.75
N ASN A 146 -23.47 -15.82 4.41
CA ASN A 146 -22.28 -15.36 3.71
C ASN A 146 -22.10 -13.83 3.85
N SER A 147 -20.95 -13.30 3.43
CA SER A 147 -20.68 -11.88 3.60
C SER A 147 -21.69 -10.97 2.89
N GLY A 148 -22.23 -11.38 1.73
CA GLY A 148 -23.23 -10.60 1.00
C GLY A 148 -24.57 -10.52 1.73
N VAL A 149 -25.05 -11.64 2.27
CA VAL A 149 -26.29 -11.71 3.06
C VAL A 149 -26.19 -10.87 4.33
N ARG A 150 -25.04 -10.95 5.03
CA ARG A 150 -24.81 -10.15 6.24
C ARG A 150 -24.82 -8.65 5.97
N THR A 151 -24.30 -8.20 4.83
CA THR A 151 -24.36 -6.78 4.43
C THR A 151 -25.81 -6.32 4.27
N VAL A 152 -26.67 -7.14 3.66
CA VAL A 152 -28.08 -6.80 3.46
C VAL A 152 -28.85 -6.75 4.78
N ILE A 153 -28.64 -7.74 5.66
CA ILE A 153 -29.20 -7.74 7.02
C ILE A 153 -28.75 -6.48 7.79
N ALA A 154 -27.45 -6.17 7.78
CA ALA A 154 -26.91 -4.98 8.45
C ALA A 154 -27.50 -3.68 7.90
N SER A 155 -27.65 -3.57 6.56
CA SER A 155 -28.31 -2.43 5.89
C SER A 155 -29.74 -2.24 6.41
N SER A 156 -30.49 -3.34 6.52
CA SER A 156 -31.88 -3.29 6.98
C SER A 156 -32.04 -2.82 8.44
N LEU A 157 -31.01 -2.99 9.27
CA LEU A 157 -30.99 -2.65 10.70
C LEU A 157 -30.58 -1.19 10.97
N VAL A 158 -30.02 -0.49 9.98
CA VAL A 158 -29.44 0.84 10.14
C VAL A 158 -30.40 1.81 10.82
N ALA A 159 -31.63 1.93 10.31
CA ALA A 159 -32.60 2.90 10.81
C ALA A 159 -32.87 2.74 12.32
N SER A 160 -32.97 1.50 12.80
CA SER A 160 -33.19 1.21 14.23
C SER A 160 -31.92 1.44 15.06
N GLN A 161 -30.75 1.09 14.53
CA GLN A 161 -29.48 1.15 15.26
C GLN A 161 -28.89 2.57 15.37
N LEU A 162 -29.33 3.51 14.52
CA LEU A 162 -28.83 4.90 14.53
C LEU A 162 -29.18 5.68 15.80
N GLU A 163 -30.26 5.31 16.49
CA GLU A 163 -30.71 5.93 17.75
C GLU A 163 -30.55 4.99 18.97
N ASP A 164 -29.78 3.90 18.82
CA ASP A 164 -29.56 2.94 19.91
C ASP A 164 -28.79 3.57 21.09
N ALA A 165 -29.16 3.20 22.32
CA ALA A 165 -28.49 3.67 23.53
C ALA A 165 -27.00 3.30 23.55
N ASP A 166 -26.63 2.15 22.99
CA ASP A 166 -25.23 1.70 22.90
C ASP A 166 -24.47 2.41 21.76
N PRO A 167 -23.40 3.17 22.06
CA PRO A 167 -22.54 3.79 21.04
C PRO A 167 -21.90 2.79 20.07
N ALA A 168 -21.68 1.53 20.46
CA ALA A 168 -21.12 0.50 19.58
C ALA A 168 -22.10 0.11 18.46
N ARG A 169 -23.39 0.00 18.79
CA ARG A 169 -24.46 -0.29 17.82
C ARG A 169 -24.65 0.86 16.84
N ARG A 170 -24.63 2.10 17.34
CA ARG A 170 -24.62 3.30 16.48
C ARG A 170 -23.42 3.31 15.53
N ARG A 171 -22.21 2.98 16.00
CA ARG A 171 -21.01 2.83 15.15
C ARG A 171 -21.18 1.76 14.08
N GLN A 172 -21.80 0.63 14.41
CA GLN A 172 -22.09 -0.46 13.47
C GLN A 172 -23.05 0.00 12.35
N ALA A 173 -24.09 0.76 12.69
CA ALA A 173 -25.00 1.35 11.71
C ALA A 173 -24.27 2.28 10.74
N LEU A 174 -23.38 3.15 11.24
CA LEU A 174 -22.56 4.03 10.39
C LEU A 174 -21.62 3.25 9.47
N ASN A 175 -21.00 2.17 9.97
CA ASN A 175 -20.17 1.28 9.14
C ASN A 175 -20.98 0.58 8.03
N ALA A 176 -22.24 0.24 8.30
CA ALA A 176 -23.13 -0.36 7.31
C ALA A 176 -23.50 0.67 6.22
N LEU A 177 -23.81 1.90 6.63
CA LEU A 177 -24.08 3.02 5.72
C LEU A 177 -22.91 3.34 4.79
N GLU A 178 -21.69 3.36 5.32
CA GLU A 178 -20.48 3.58 4.50
C GLU A 178 -20.30 2.55 3.38
N ARG A 179 -20.78 1.31 3.60
CA ARG A 179 -20.62 0.22 2.63
C ARG A 179 -21.74 0.16 1.61
N ASN A 180 -22.97 0.44 2.03
CA ASN A 180 -24.15 0.27 1.20
C ASN A 180 -25.27 1.20 1.68
N ALA A 181 -25.14 2.49 1.37
CA ALA A 181 -26.21 3.44 1.59
C ALA A 181 -27.30 3.32 0.50
N ASP A 182 -28.53 3.65 0.88
CA ASP A 182 -29.68 3.75 -0.01
C ASP A 182 -30.51 4.98 0.38
N GLU A 183 -31.48 5.31 -0.47
CA GLU A 183 -32.37 6.46 -0.28
C GLU A 183 -33.19 6.38 1.03
N SER A 184 -33.59 5.16 1.45
CA SER A 184 -34.42 4.95 2.64
C SER A 184 -33.69 5.32 3.94
N HIS A 185 -32.37 5.39 3.91
CA HIS A 185 -31.55 5.75 5.06
C HIS A 185 -31.40 7.25 5.31
N LEU A 186 -31.76 8.10 4.34
CA LEU A 186 -31.46 9.53 4.40
C LEU A 186 -32.20 10.24 5.54
N GLU A 187 -33.52 10.04 5.64
CA GLU A 187 -34.34 10.65 6.71
C GLU A 187 -34.03 10.08 8.10
N PRO A 188 -33.92 8.75 8.32
CA PRO A 188 -33.49 8.21 9.61
C PRO A 188 -32.13 8.75 10.07
N LEU A 189 -31.16 8.86 9.16
CA LEU A 189 -29.84 9.43 9.49
C LEU A 189 -29.95 10.89 9.89
N ARG A 190 -30.70 11.71 9.12
CA ARG A 190 -30.93 13.13 9.42
C ARG A 190 -31.57 13.32 10.80
N ALA A 191 -32.61 12.55 11.11
CA ALA A 191 -33.30 12.60 12.41
C ALA A 191 -32.35 12.22 13.57
N SER A 192 -31.48 11.24 13.36
CA SER A 192 -30.58 10.72 14.39
C SER A 192 -29.44 11.68 14.80
N ILE A 193 -29.15 12.73 14.01
CA ILE A 193 -28.07 13.69 14.29
C ILE A 193 -28.44 14.65 15.43
N ALA A 194 -29.69 15.08 15.48
CA ALA A 194 -30.16 16.04 16.48
C ALA A 194 -30.13 15.46 17.90
N LYS A 195 -30.26 14.14 18.02
CA LYS A 195 -30.27 13.37 19.28
C LYS A 195 -28.90 12.77 19.64
N GLU A 196 -27.85 13.06 18.88
CA GLU A 196 -26.53 12.46 19.09
C GLU A 196 -25.69 13.29 20.08
N ASP A 197 -25.35 12.67 21.21
CA ASP A 197 -24.55 13.29 22.28
C ASP A 197 -23.04 13.13 22.07
N ASP A 198 -22.58 12.08 21.39
CA ASP A 198 -21.15 11.84 21.16
C ASP A 198 -20.65 12.74 20.01
N PRO A 199 -19.70 13.67 20.25
CA PRO A 199 -19.25 14.61 19.23
C PRO A 199 -18.56 13.92 18.04
N ALA A 200 -17.88 12.79 18.26
CA ALA A 200 -17.21 12.05 17.19
C ALA A 200 -18.24 11.31 16.31
N LEU A 201 -19.25 10.68 16.92
CA LEU A 201 -20.33 10.04 16.17
C LEU A 201 -21.21 11.04 15.45
N LYS A 202 -21.47 12.19 16.06
CA LYS A 202 -22.23 13.28 15.44
C LYS A 202 -21.55 13.79 14.18
N ALA A 203 -20.25 14.10 14.26
CA ALA A 203 -19.47 14.53 13.10
C ALA A 203 -19.46 13.47 11.99
N ARG A 204 -19.39 12.18 12.35
CA ARG A 204 -19.45 11.07 11.39
C ARG A 204 -20.83 10.94 10.74
N LYS A 205 -21.93 11.07 11.50
CA LYS A 205 -23.30 11.09 10.98
C LYS A 205 -23.54 12.25 10.02
N GLU A 206 -23.13 13.46 10.41
CA GLU A 206 -23.24 14.66 9.57
C GLU A 206 -22.47 14.51 8.25
N ARG A 207 -21.25 13.97 8.31
CA ARG A 207 -20.46 13.65 7.13
C ARG A 207 -21.17 12.64 6.22
N LEU A 208 -21.62 11.52 6.78
CA LEU A 208 -22.29 10.47 6.01
C LEU A 208 -23.59 10.97 5.37
N LEU A 209 -24.35 11.81 6.08
CA LEU A 209 -25.52 12.45 5.52
C LEU A 209 -25.15 13.24 4.25
N ARG A 210 -24.07 14.02 4.27
CA ARG A 210 -23.60 14.74 3.08
C ARG A 210 -23.19 13.78 1.96
N VAL A 211 -22.45 12.70 2.25
CA VAL A 211 -22.08 11.69 1.23
C VAL A 211 -23.31 11.06 0.58
N ILE A 212 -24.30 10.66 1.37
CA ILE A 212 -25.54 10.03 0.88
C ILE A 212 -26.39 11.03 0.10
N THR A 213 -26.41 12.30 0.52
CA THR A 213 -27.14 13.38 -0.15
C THR A 213 -26.64 13.63 -1.57
N ILE A 214 -25.34 13.41 -1.87
CA ILE A 214 -24.79 13.51 -3.24
C ILE A 214 -25.61 12.64 -4.23
N SER A 215 -25.92 11.41 -3.81
CA SER A 215 -26.61 10.42 -4.64
C SER A 215 -28.14 10.49 -4.54
N PHE A 216 -28.68 10.78 -3.35
CA PHE A 216 -30.12 10.62 -3.05
C PHE A 216 -30.82 11.91 -2.58
N GLY A 217 -30.18 13.08 -2.70
CA GLY A 217 -30.78 14.36 -2.32
C GLY A 217 -32.02 14.69 -3.17
N GLN A 218 -33.07 15.22 -2.54
CA GLN A 218 -34.35 15.50 -3.19
C GLN A 218 -34.30 16.74 -4.09
N THR A 219 -33.46 17.72 -3.74
CA THR A 219 -33.31 18.96 -4.52
C THR A 219 -31.91 19.05 -5.12
N THR A 220 -31.81 19.73 -6.27
CA THR A 220 -30.52 20.06 -6.89
C THR A 220 -29.64 20.89 -5.96
N GLU A 221 -30.26 21.82 -5.22
CA GLU A 221 -29.54 22.72 -4.30
C GLU A 221 -28.89 21.94 -3.15
N ASP A 222 -29.62 21.02 -2.51
CA ASP A 222 -29.09 20.15 -1.44
C ASP A 222 -27.95 19.27 -1.97
N ARG A 223 -28.08 18.71 -3.17
CA ARG A 223 -27.04 17.89 -3.81
C ARG A 223 -25.79 18.72 -4.07
N VAL A 224 -25.93 19.92 -4.64
CA VAL A 224 -24.81 20.81 -4.95
C VAL A 224 -24.10 21.30 -3.67
N GLU A 225 -24.86 21.64 -2.62
CA GLU A 225 -24.29 22.02 -1.32
C GLU A 225 -23.50 20.85 -0.70
N ALA A 226 -24.09 19.65 -0.70
CA ALA A 226 -23.43 18.45 -0.20
C ALA A 226 -22.15 18.14 -0.97
N ILE A 227 -22.17 18.22 -2.31
CA ILE A 227 -20.99 18.03 -3.16
C ILE A 227 -19.88 19.03 -2.80
N ARG A 228 -20.19 20.33 -2.80
CA ARG A 228 -19.19 21.39 -2.56
C ARG A 228 -18.58 21.32 -1.16
N SER A 229 -19.29 20.74 -0.19
CA SER A 229 -18.77 20.54 1.17
C SER A 229 -17.54 19.63 1.24
N PHE A 230 -17.28 18.82 0.20
CA PHE A 230 -16.15 17.89 0.13
C PHE A 230 -14.92 18.42 -0.61
N SER A 231 -14.86 19.71 -0.97
CA SER A 231 -13.77 20.26 -1.80
C SER A 231 -12.35 20.09 -1.22
N GLN A 232 -12.21 20.00 0.11
CA GLN A 232 -10.94 19.77 0.81
C GLN A 232 -10.85 18.38 1.45
N ASP A 233 -11.69 17.46 0.99
CA ASP A 233 -11.79 16.12 1.55
C ASP A 233 -10.80 15.15 0.91
N LEU A 234 -10.08 14.38 1.72
CA LEU A 234 -9.05 13.43 1.24
C LEU A 234 -9.57 12.00 1.10
N SER A 235 -10.78 11.75 1.59
CA SER A 235 -11.33 10.41 1.71
C SER A 235 -11.57 9.74 0.36
N ILE A 236 -11.71 8.43 0.42
CA ILE A 236 -12.00 7.60 -0.75
C ILE A 236 -13.53 7.53 -0.98
N ASP A 237 -14.34 7.60 0.07
CA ASP A 237 -15.80 7.51 0.00
C ASP A 237 -16.43 8.72 -0.69
N ALA A 238 -15.96 9.93 -0.41
CA ALA A 238 -16.42 11.13 -1.11
C ALA A 238 -16.17 11.04 -2.62
N ARG A 239 -14.96 10.61 -3.02
CA ARG A 239 -14.63 10.39 -4.44
C ARG A 239 -15.45 9.26 -5.06
N ALA A 240 -15.72 8.20 -4.31
CA ALA A 240 -16.59 7.11 -4.77
C ALA A 240 -18.04 7.57 -5.00
N ALA A 241 -18.55 8.54 -4.22
CA ALA A 241 -19.86 9.13 -4.43
C ALA A 241 -19.90 10.14 -5.59
N LEU A 242 -18.81 10.90 -5.81
CA LEU A 242 -18.73 11.92 -6.86
C LEU A 242 -18.43 11.35 -8.26
N ASN A 243 -17.56 10.34 -8.37
CA ASN A 243 -17.12 9.79 -9.65
C ASN A 243 -18.28 9.34 -10.57
N PRO A 244 -19.33 8.66 -10.08
CA PRO A 244 -20.48 8.27 -10.91
C PRO A 244 -21.20 9.47 -11.56
N LEU A 245 -21.17 10.66 -10.95
CA LEU A 245 -21.84 11.86 -11.45
C LEU A 245 -21.15 12.46 -12.68
N VAL A 246 -19.83 12.24 -12.80
CA VAL A 246 -19.02 12.77 -13.91
C VAL A 246 -18.72 11.72 -14.99
N VAL A 247 -19.30 10.52 -14.88
CA VAL A 247 -19.18 9.50 -15.93
C VAL A 247 -19.87 9.98 -17.19
N THR A 248 -19.13 9.97 -18.30
CA THR A 248 -19.67 10.33 -19.61
C THR A 248 -19.98 9.09 -20.44
N ARG A 249 -20.94 9.22 -21.36
CA ARG A 249 -21.25 8.25 -22.40
C ARG A 249 -21.26 8.94 -23.75
N ILE A 250 -20.79 8.24 -24.77
CA ILE A 250 -20.82 8.74 -26.13
C ILE A 250 -22.25 8.61 -26.66
N GLY A 251 -22.78 9.70 -27.22
CA GLY A 251 -24.07 9.75 -27.88
C GLY A 251 -24.00 10.56 -29.17
N TYR A 252 -25.12 10.61 -29.89
CA TYR A 252 -25.28 11.39 -31.10
C TYR A 252 -26.69 11.99 -31.18
N SER A 253 -26.82 13.12 -31.90
CA SER A 253 -28.10 13.76 -32.19
C SER A 253 -28.15 14.27 -33.63
N GLU A 254 -29.35 14.29 -34.21
CA GLU A 254 -29.61 15.02 -35.45
C GLU A 254 -29.65 16.52 -35.11
N GLY A 255 -28.61 17.28 -35.48
CA GLY A 255 -28.47 18.68 -35.08
C GLY A 255 -27.94 18.87 -33.66
N ASN A 256 -28.33 19.95 -32.98
CA ASN A 256 -27.83 20.30 -31.65
C ASN A 256 -28.49 19.42 -30.57
N PRO A 257 -27.74 18.84 -29.63
CA PRO A 257 -28.30 17.99 -28.58
C PRO A 257 -29.08 18.80 -27.53
N GLU A 258 -30.38 18.95 -27.73
CA GLU A 258 -31.28 19.62 -26.78
C GLU A 258 -31.65 18.71 -25.60
N GLY A 259 -31.65 19.27 -24.38
CA GLY A 259 -32.00 18.52 -23.16
C GLY A 259 -30.95 17.51 -22.69
N VAL A 260 -29.78 17.49 -23.33
CA VAL A 260 -28.66 16.62 -22.96
C VAL A 260 -27.60 17.43 -22.23
N ASN A 261 -27.12 16.89 -21.10
CA ASN A 261 -25.99 17.45 -20.39
C ASN A 261 -24.68 17.08 -21.09
N VAL A 262 -24.26 17.90 -22.05
CA VAL A 262 -23.07 17.65 -22.88
C VAL A 262 -21.80 18.04 -22.13
N ALA A 263 -20.92 17.06 -21.93
CA ALA A 263 -19.58 17.25 -21.38
C ALA A 263 -18.60 17.81 -22.42
N ARG A 264 -18.61 17.25 -23.63
CA ARG A 264 -17.82 17.75 -24.77
C ARG A 264 -18.40 17.31 -26.11
N LEU A 265 -18.27 18.15 -27.13
CA LEU A 265 -18.57 17.79 -28.51
C LEU A 265 -17.43 16.95 -29.11
N LEU A 266 -17.80 15.95 -29.90
CA LEU A 266 -16.86 15.05 -30.56
C LEU A 266 -16.89 15.26 -32.07
N THR A 267 -15.70 15.24 -32.68
CA THR A 267 -15.51 15.28 -34.13
C THR A 267 -14.96 13.94 -34.60
N PRO A 268 -15.71 13.16 -35.41
CA PRO A 268 -15.21 11.93 -36.01
C PRO A 268 -13.89 12.13 -36.76
N GLY A 269 -12.93 11.24 -36.51
CA GLY A 269 -11.57 11.30 -37.09
C GLY A 269 -10.59 12.24 -36.36
N LYS A 270 -11.05 13.03 -35.38
CA LYS A 270 -10.18 13.86 -34.52
C LYS A 270 -10.24 13.46 -33.06
N THR A 271 -11.42 13.52 -32.45
CA THR A 271 -11.61 13.26 -31.00
C THR A 271 -12.31 11.93 -30.72
N ILE A 272 -12.90 11.29 -31.74
CA ILE A 272 -13.41 9.93 -31.73
C ILE A 272 -12.96 9.24 -33.03
N ALA A 273 -12.61 7.95 -32.97
CA ALA A 273 -12.29 7.20 -34.18
C ALA A 273 -13.51 7.14 -35.11
N ARG A 274 -13.30 7.24 -36.42
CA ARG A 274 -14.40 7.27 -37.41
C ARG A 274 -15.22 5.99 -37.33
N GLU A 275 -14.54 4.86 -37.20
CA GLU A 275 -15.13 3.54 -37.09
C GLU A 275 -15.98 3.38 -35.82
N ASP A 276 -15.55 3.99 -34.71
CA ASP A 276 -16.29 3.94 -33.44
C ASP A 276 -17.56 4.79 -33.50
N ALA A 277 -17.48 5.99 -34.09
CA ALA A 277 -18.63 6.85 -34.32
C ALA A 277 -19.65 6.18 -35.27
N TYR A 278 -19.16 5.54 -36.34
CA TYR A 278 -20.03 4.87 -37.30
C TYR A 278 -20.69 3.63 -36.71
N ARG A 279 -19.95 2.88 -35.88
CA ARG A 279 -20.49 1.71 -35.17
C ARG A 279 -21.65 2.06 -34.25
N LEU A 280 -21.62 3.20 -33.56
CA LEU A 280 -22.75 3.68 -32.76
C LEU A 280 -24.03 3.83 -33.60
N LEU A 281 -23.91 4.38 -34.82
CA LEU A 281 -25.04 4.51 -35.73
C LEU A 281 -25.53 3.15 -36.24
N VAL A 282 -24.63 2.20 -36.47
CA VAL A 282 -24.97 0.85 -36.93
C VAL A 282 -25.70 0.07 -35.83
N ASP A 283 -25.22 0.13 -34.59
CA ASP A 283 -25.81 -0.57 -33.45
C ASP A 283 -27.25 -0.12 -33.19
N ASP A 284 -27.54 1.17 -33.44
CA ASP A 284 -28.88 1.77 -33.34
C ASP A 284 -29.72 1.63 -34.63
N GLY A 285 -29.21 0.94 -35.65
CA GLY A 285 -29.90 0.72 -36.94
C GLY A 285 -30.05 1.96 -37.81
N LYS A 286 -29.30 3.04 -37.53
CA LYS A 286 -29.28 4.31 -38.27
C LYS A 286 -28.32 4.31 -39.46
N ALA A 287 -27.35 3.40 -39.46
CA ALA A 287 -26.41 3.22 -40.55
C ALA A 287 -26.30 1.74 -40.94
N VAL A 288 -25.91 1.47 -42.18
CA VAL A 288 -25.70 0.10 -42.66
C VAL A 288 -24.37 -0.42 -42.12
N ALA A 289 -24.37 -1.62 -41.54
CA ALA A 289 -23.16 -2.26 -41.02
C ALA A 289 -22.06 -2.31 -42.09
N ALA A 290 -20.95 -1.62 -41.83
CA ALA A 290 -19.80 -1.66 -42.72
C ALA A 290 -19.19 -3.06 -42.68
N ARG A 291 -18.98 -3.66 -43.86
CA ARG A 291 -18.25 -4.93 -43.97
C ARG A 291 -16.82 -4.74 -43.50
N THR A 292 -16.36 -5.64 -42.64
CA THR A 292 -15.01 -5.58 -42.06
C THR A 292 -13.95 -5.65 -43.16
N ARG A 293 -12.76 -5.09 -42.91
CA ARG A 293 -11.64 -5.19 -43.85
C ARG A 293 -11.29 -6.64 -44.22
N GLY A 294 -11.49 -7.58 -43.29
CA GLY A 294 -11.30 -9.01 -43.52
C GLY A 294 -12.30 -9.61 -44.51
N GLU A 295 -13.60 -9.31 -44.35
CA GLU A 295 -14.65 -9.75 -45.29
C GLU A 295 -14.43 -9.16 -46.69
N ARG A 296 -14.02 -7.89 -46.78
CA ARG A 296 -13.73 -7.24 -48.06
C ARG A 296 -12.51 -7.87 -48.74
N LYS A 297 -11.45 -8.15 -47.98
CA LYS A 297 -10.26 -8.84 -48.48
C LYS A 297 -10.60 -10.25 -48.99
N ALA A 298 -11.38 -11.02 -48.23
CA ALA A 298 -11.79 -12.37 -48.65
C ALA A 298 -12.61 -12.34 -49.95
N ALA A 299 -13.50 -11.35 -50.12
CA ALA A 299 -14.25 -11.18 -51.36
C ALA A 299 -13.40 -10.70 -52.55
N LEU A 300 -12.35 -9.90 -52.33
CA LEU A 300 -11.35 -9.61 -53.38
C LEU A 300 -10.60 -10.87 -53.78
N GLU A 301 -10.10 -11.64 -52.81
CA GLU A 301 -9.35 -12.89 -53.05
C GLU A 301 -10.19 -13.93 -53.79
N ALA A 302 -11.48 -14.03 -53.48
CA ALA A 302 -12.40 -14.97 -54.12
C ALA A 302 -12.75 -14.61 -55.57
N ASN A 303 -12.51 -13.37 -56.02
CA ASN A 303 -12.89 -12.87 -57.35
C ASN A 303 -11.66 -12.46 -58.19
N ILE A 304 -10.49 -13.02 -57.91
CA ILE A 304 -9.30 -12.82 -58.75
C ILE A 304 -9.40 -13.70 -60.00
N GLU A 305 -9.45 -13.08 -61.18
CA GLU A 305 -9.46 -13.74 -62.48
C GLU A 305 -8.30 -13.19 -63.33
N ASP A 306 -7.46 -14.07 -63.87
CA ASP A 306 -6.32 -13.76 -64.75
C ASP A 306 -5.38 -12.64 -64.23
N GLY A 307 -5.13 -12.62 -62.91
CA GLY A 307 -4.25 -11.64 -62.28
C GLY A 307 -4.85 -10.25 -62.08
N THR A 308 -6.17 -10.12 -62.27
CA THR A 308 -6.95 -8.89 -62.03
C THR A 308 -8.14 -9.18 -61.11
N VAL A 309 -8.62 -8.15 -60.40
CA VAL A 309 -9.84 -8.24 -59.58
C VAL A 309 -10.60 -6.93 -59.71
N GLY A 310 -11.90 -7.01 -60.08
CA GLY A 310 -12.71 -5.83 -60.37
C GLY A 310 -12.07 -4.88 -61.39
N GLY A 311 -11.36 -5.40 -62.39
CA GLY A 311 -10.67 -4.60 -63.41
C GLY A 311 -9.36 -3.93 -62.96
N VAL A 312 -8.88 -4.18 -61.74
CA VAL A 312 -7.60 -3.66 -61.23
C VAL A 312 -6.56 -4.78 -61.18
N PRO A 313 -5.33 -4.60 -61.72
CA PRO A 313 -4.26 -5.59 -61.59
C PRO A 313 -3.89 -5.85 -60.13
N VAL A 314 -3.68 -7.11 -59.76
CA VAL A 314 -3.34 -7.49 -58.37
C VAL A 314 -2.06 -6.79 -57.88
N ALA A 315 -1.13 -6.48 -58.79
CA ALA A 315 0.10 -5.73 -58.49
C ALA A 315 -0.15 -4.29 -57.98
N GLU A 316 -1.29 -3.68 -58.31
CA GLU A 316 -1.64 -2.30 -57.94
C GLU A 316 -2.43 -2.22 -56.62
N LEU A 317 -2.85 -3.36 -56.05
CA LEU A 317 -3.61 -3.45 -54.79
C LEU A 317 -2.78 -3.20 -53.52
N SER A 318 -1.56 -2.67 -53.66
CA SER A 318 -0.69 -2.29 -52.55
C SER A 318 -1.26 -1.11 -51.77
N SER A 319 -2.00 -0.21 -52.43
CA SER A 319 -2.68 0.93 -51.81
C SER A 319 -4.11 0.61 -51.38
N GLN A 320 -4.59 1.28 -50.34
CA GLN A 320 -5.97 1.11 -49.84
C GLN A 320 -7.00 1.60 -50.86
N GLU A 321 -6.75 2.73 -51.52
CA GLU A 321 -7.59 3.28 -52.57
C GLU A 321 -7.78 2.32 -53.75
N ALA A 322 -6.70 1.64 -54.19
CA ALA A 322 -6.81 0.65 -55.26
C ALA A 322 -7.66 -0.57 -54.86
N ARG A 323 -7.56 -1.01 -53.59
CA ARG A 323 -8.41 -2.09 -53.05
C ARG A 323 -9.88 -1.69 -52.97
N ASP A 324 -10.16 -0.45 -52.54
CA ASP A 324 -11.54 0.05 -52.44
C ASP A 324 -12.17 0.25 -53.83
N ARG A 325 -11.40 0.70 -54.84
CA ARG A 325 -11.86 0.76 -56.24
C ARG A 325 -12.14 -0.61 -56.83
N ALA A 326 -11.21 -1.57 -56.67
CA ALA A 326 -11.40 -2.94 -57.14
C ALA A 326 -12.65 -3.58 -56.54
N TYR A 327 -12.89 -3.36 -55.24
CA TYR A 327 -14.09 -3.85 -54.57
C TYR A 327 -15.35 -3.17 -55.08
N SER A 328 -15.33 -1.85 -55.29
CA SER A 328 -16.47 -1.09 -55.84
C SER A 328 -16.90 -1.61 -57.22
N ASN A 329 -15.94 -1.98 -58.07
CA ASN A 329 -16.22 -2.55 -59.38
C ASN A 329 -16.85 -3.94 -59.27
N LEU A 330 -16.39 -4.79 -58.35
CA LEU A 330 -17.04 -6.09 -58.09
C LEU A 330 -18.48 -5.93 -57.59
N VAL A 331 -18.77 -4.89 -56.81
CA VAL A 331 -20.14 -4.57 -56.37
C VAL A 331 -21.00 -4.13 -57.55
N ALA A 332 -20.49 -3.27 -58.43
CA ALA A 332 -21.20 -2.81 -59.62
C ALA A 332 -21.54 -3.96 -60.59
N ASP A 333 -20.66 -4.96 -60.68
CA ASP A 333 -20.85 -6.17 -61.48
C ASP A 333 -21.74 -7.22 -60.80
N GLY A 334 -22.26 -6.94 -59.59
CA GLY A 334 -23.09 -7.87 -58.81
C GLY A 334 -22.33 -9.07 -58.23
N LYS A 335 -20.98 -9.07 -58.30
CA LYS A 335 -20.09 -10.15 -57.84
C LYS A 335 -19.67 -10.00 -56.38
N ALA A 336 -19.87 -8.82 -55.77
CA ALA A 336 -19.65 -8.58 -54.35
C ALA A 336 -20.84 -7.83 -53.70
N PRO A 337 -21.15 -8.07 -52.43
CA PRO A 337 -22.15 -7.30 -51.69
C PRO A 337 -21.74 -5.83 -51.52
N ALA A 338 -22.70 -4.91 -51.49
CA ALA A 338 -22.44 -3.49 -51.27
C ALA A 338 -21.61 -3.24 -49.98
N PHE A 339 -20.65 -2.32 -50.06
CA PHE A 339 -19.86 -1.85 -48.92
C PHE A 339 -19.97 -0.35 -48.75
N VAL A 340 -19.72 0.11 -47.53
CA VAL A 340 -19.68 1.53 -47.19
C VAL A 340 -18.26 2.03 -47.47
N THR A 341 -18.11 2.97 -48.41
CA THR A 341 -16.83 3.64 -48.66
C THR A 341 -16.51 4.62 -47.52
N ASP A 342 -15.24 4.98 -47.34
CA ASP A 342 -14.84 5.99 -46.36
C ASP A 342 -15.56 7.34 -46.61
N GLU A 343 -15.75 7.72 -47.88
CA GLU A 343 -16.53 8.91 -48.25
C GLU A 343 -18.02 8.81 -47.87
N THR A 344 -18.64 7.63 -48.06
CA THR A 344 -20.04 7.41 -47.69
C THR A 344 -20.20 7.39 -46.17
N MET A 345 -19.22 6.80 -45.48
CA MET A 345 -19.15 6.81 -44.01
C MET A 345 -19.03 8.24 -43.49
N ASP A 346 -18.10 9.03 -44.02
CA ASP A 346 -17.91 10.43 -43.60
C ASP A 346 -19.14 11.29 -43.93
N ALA A 347 -19.79 11.07 -45.08
CA ALA A 347 -21.05 11.74 -45.44
C ALA A 347 -22.21 11.37 -44.52
N GLU A 348 -22.27 10.11 -44.05
CA GLU A 348 -23.28 9.66 -43.09
C GLU A 348 -23.02 10.24 -41.69
N LEU A 349 -21.76 10.21 -41.24
CA LEU A 349 -21.33 10.79 -39.97
C LEU A 349 -21.58 12.30 -39.91
N ALA A 350 -21.42 13.02 -41.02
CA ALA A 350 -21.63 14.47 -41.09
C ALA A 350 -23.09 14.91 -40.83
N LYS A 351 -24.06 13.99 -40.88
CA LYS A 351 -25.47 14.27 -40.57
C LYS A 351 -25.74 14.40 -39.07
N TYR A 352 -24.85 13.88 -38.23
CA TYR A 352 -25.03 13.78 -36.79
C TYR A 352 -23.98 14.59 -36.03
N THR A 353 -24.39 15.15 -34.91
CA THR A 353 -23.49 15.74 -33.93
C THR A 353 -23.16 14.69 -32.89
N PHE A 354 -21.89 14.33 -32.76
CA PHE A 354 -21.43 13.39 -31.73
C PHE A 354 -21.01 14.16 -30.47
N TYR A 355 -21.29 13.60 -29.31
CA TYR A 355 -20.96 14.23 -28.04
C TYR A 355 -20.70 13.18 -26.96
N GLU A 356 -19.99 13.60 -25.91
CA GLU A 356 -20.01 12.93 -24.62
C GLU A 356 -21.03 13.63 -23.74
N ALA A 357 -22.00 12.88 -23.22
CA ALA A 357 -22.98 13.36 -22.27
C ALA A 357 -22.71 12.76 -20.89
N TYR A 358 -22.88 13.57 -19.85
CA TYR A 358 -22.89 13.06 -18.48
C TYR A 358 -24.08 12.12 -18.26
N ALA A 359 -23.90 11.12 -17.41
CA ALA A 359 -24.97 10.21 -17.03
C ALA A 359 -26.08 10.91 -16.22
N ASP A 360 -25.75 11.96 -15.45
CA ASP A 360 -26.71 12.81 -14.75
C ASP A 360 -27.16 13.96 -15.68
N SER A 361 -28.46 14.13 -15.82
CA SER A 361 -29.06 15.16 -16.68
C SER A 361 -28.96 16.57 -16.10
N ASN A 362 -28.66 16.71 -14.80
CA ASN A 362 -28.57 17.99 -14.14
C ASN A 362 -27.17 18.62 -14.30
N THR A 363 -27.09 19.72 -15.05
CA THR A 363 -25.84 20.45 -15.30
C THR A 363 -25.19 20.94 -14.01
N ASP A 364 -25.95 21.53 -13.09
CA ASP A 364 -25.41 22.15 -11.87
C ASP A 364 -24.75 21.11 -10.95
N VAL A 365 -25.36 19.92 -10.84
CA VAL A 365 -24.80 18.78 -10.09
C VAL A 365 -23.49 18.32 -10.72
N THR A 366 -23.46 18.13 -12.04
CA THR A 366 -22.26 17.64 -12.73
C THR A 366 -21.12 18.65 -12.71
N THR A 367 -21.41 19.95 -12.87
CA THR A 367 -20.42 21.02 -12.75
C THR A 367 -19.86 21.07 -11.34
N ALA A 368 -20.72 21.07 -10.31
CA ALA A 368 -20.28 21.05 -8.92
C ALA A 368 -19.43 19.82 -8.60
N ALA A 369 -19.79 18.63 -9.13
CA ALA A 369 -19.05 17.41 -8.92
C ALA A 369 -17.66 17.45 -9.60
N ALA A 370 -17.58 17.94 -10.84
CA ALA A 370 -16.32 18.08 -11.56
C ALA A 370 -15.36 19.08 -10.90
N GLU A 371 -15.87 20.26 -10.49
CA GLU A 371 -15.07 21.26 -9.76
C GLU A 371 -14.59 20.73 -8.41
N THR A 372 -15.46 20.01 -7.68
CA THR A 372 -15.12 19.42 -6.38
C THR A 372 -14.07 18.32 -6.53
N LEU A 373 -14.20 17.44 -7.54
CA LEU A 373 -13.21 16.41 -7.83
C LEU A 373 -11.83 17.00 -8.18
N ASP A 374 -11.78 18.06 -8.98
CA ASP A 374 -10.52 18.75 -9.30
C ASP A 374 -9.87 19.36 -8.03
N SER A 375 -10.68 20.00 -7.17
CA SER A 375 -10.22 20.50 -5.88
C SER A 375 -9.69 19.38 -4.97
N ILE A 376 -10.40 18.25 -4.89
CA ILE A 376 -9.97 17.08 -4.14
C ILE A 376 -8.64 16.55 -4.69
N ASP A 377 -8.50 16.40 -6.01
CA ASP A 377 -7.28 15.88 -6.62
C ASP A 377 -6.07 16.80 -6.39
N GLN A 378 -6.26 18.13 -6.43
CA GLN A 378 -5.24 19.10 -6.06
C GLN A 378 -4.85 18.95 -4.57
N TYR A 379 -5.83 18.83 -3.68
CA TYR A 379 -5.59 18.71 -2.24
C TYR A 379 -4.92 17.37 -1.87
N VAL A 380 -5.34 16.28 -2.51
CA VAL A 380 -4.71 14.95 -2.41
C VAL A 380 -3.28 15.01 -2.96
N GLY A 381 -3.06 15.68 -4.09
CA GLY A 381 -1.73 15.89 -4.68
C GLY A 381 -0.78 16.61 -3.74
N LEU A 382 -1.25 17.69 -3.10
CA LEU A 382 -0.49 18.44 -2.10
C LEU A 382 -0.15 17.57 -0.87
N ASN A 383 -1.12 16.81 -0.35
CA ASN A 383 -0.89 15.90 0.77
C ASN A 383 0.07 14.76 0.43
N ARG A 384 -0.01 14.22 -0.79
CA ARG A 384 0.96 13.23 -1.30
C ARG A 384 2.36 13.82 -1.38
N PHE A 385 2.50 15.07 -1.82
CA PHE A 385 3.79 15.76 -1.82
C PHE A 385 4.35 15.93 -0.39
N PHE A 386 3.52 16.35 0.57
CA PHE A 386 3.94 16.43 1.97
C PHE A 386 4.35 15.06 2.53
N SER A 387 3.59 14.00 2.23
CA SER A 387 3.93 12.62 2.59
C SER A 387 5.29 12.21 2.01
N LEU A 388 5.54 12.51 0.73
CA LEU A 388 6.80 12.24 0.05
C LEU A 388 7.99 12.98 0.71
N VAL A 389 7.79 14.23 1.12
CA VAL A 389 8.81 15.02 1.84
C VAL A 389 9.12 14.38 3.19
N LEU A 390 8.10 13.98 3.96
CA LEU A 390 8.30 13.31 5.25
C LEU A 390 9.02 11.97 5.10
N ASP A 391 8.69 11.20 4.07
CA ASP A 391 9.40 9.97 3.70
C ASP A 391 10.86 10.24 3.32
N GLY A 392 11.11 11.31 2.56
CA GLY A 392 12.46 11.77 2.19
C GLY A 392 13.30 12.15 3.41
N ILE A 393 12.73 12.90 4.36
CA ILE A 393 13.37 13.26 5.64
C ILE A 393 13.69 12.02 6.46
N SER A 394 12.74 11.08 6.54
CA SER A 394 12.93 9.82 7.25
C SER A 394 14.08 9.02 6.66
N LEU A 395 14.11 8.84 5.34
CA LEU A 395 15.15 8.08 4.67
C LEU A 395 16.52 8.78 4.78
N ALA A 396 16.55 10.10 4.63
CA ALA A 396 17.75 10.90 4.84
C ALA A 396 18.32 10.72 6.26
N SER A 397 17.46 10.60 7.27
CA SER A 397 17.89 10.41 8.66
C SER A 397 18.51 9.04 8.89
N ILE A 398 17.95 8.00 8.28
CA ILE A 398 18.51 6.64 8.30
C ILE A 398 19.91 6.64 7.67
N TYR A 399 20.03 7.21 6.46
CA TYR A 399 21.32 7.29 5.76
C TYR A 399 22.33 8.13 6.49
N PHE A 400 21.90 9.25 7.06
CA PHE A 400 22.76 10.09 7.86
C PHE A 400 23.29 9.36 9.09
N LEU A 401 22.42 8.69 9.85
CA LEU A 401 22.81 7.95 11.06
C LEU A 401 23.75 6.78 10.73
N ALA A 402 23.53 6.09 9.61
CA ALA A 402 24.41 5.03 9.12
C ALA A 402 25.77 5.59 8.65
N ALA A 403 25.78 6.74 7.98
CA ALA A 403 26.95 7.34 7.36
C ALA A 403 27.82 8.17 8.30
N ILE A 404 27.26 8.78 9.35
CA ILE A 404 27.98 9.76 10.18
C ILE A 404 29.20 9.16 10.90
N GLY A 405 29.12 7.89 11.33
CA GLY A 405 30.27 7.18 11.90
C GLY A 405 31.36 6.92 10.85
N LEU A 406 30.97 6.61 9.61
CA LEU A 406 31.89 6.44 8.48
C LEU A 406 32.53 7.77 8.08
N ALA A 407 31.77 8.87 8.10
CA ALA A 407 32.26 10.21 7.77
C ALA A 407 33.42 10.64 8.67
N ILE A 408 33.32 10.32 9.96
CA ILE A 408 34.35 10.65 10.96
C ILE A 408 35.60 9.79 10.76
N THR A 409 35.43 8.46 10.65
CA THR A 409 36.56 7.55 10.50
C THR A 409 37.31 7.81 9.19
N PHE A 410 36.58 7.99 8.09
CA PHE A 410 37.18 8.29 6.79
C PHE A 410 37.78 9.70 6.75
N GLY A 411 37.12 10.69 7.35
CA GLY A 411 37.59 12.07 7.40
C GLY A 411 38.89 12.29 8.16
N VAL A 412 39.12 11.51 9.22
CA VAL A 412 40.28 11.66 10.08
C VAL A 412 41.46 10.83 9.61
N MET A 413 41.22 9.58 9.21
CA MET A 413 42.30 8.64 8.87
C MET A 413 42.55 8.53 7.36
N GLY A 414 41.62 8.97 6.51
CA GLY A 414 41.72 8.78 5.06
C GLY A 414 41.60 7.31 4.63
N VAL A 415 41.14 6.43 5.52
CA VAL A 415 41.03 5.00 5.30
C VAL A 415 39.59 4.61 4.99
N ILE A 416 39.38 3.94 3.85
CA ILE A 416 38.06 3.38 3.50
C ILE A 416 37.86 2.06 4.27
N ASN A 417 36.84 2.02 5.12
CA ASN A 417 36.51 0.83 5.92
C ASN A 417 35.22 0.15 5.44
N MET A 418 35.36 -0.96 4.73
CA MET A 418 34.20 -1.75 4.27
C MET A 418 33.52 -2.54 5.39
N ALA A 419 34.21 -2.76 6.52
CA ALA A 419 33.62 -3.42 7.69
C ALA A 419 32.68 -2.51 8.51
N HIS A 420 32.54 -1.22 8.15
CA HIS A 420 31.68 -0.29 8.87
C HIS A 420 30.22 -0.77 8.95
N GLY A 421 29.71 -1.39 7.87
CA GLY A 421 28.37 -1.97 7.87
C GLY A 421 28.19 -3.06 8.92
N GLU A 422 29.23 -3.81 9.25
CA GLU A 422 29.16 -4.86 10.26
C GLU A 422 29.03 -4.30 11.68
N PHE A 423 29.48 -3.07 11.94
CA PHE A 423 29.22 -2.42 13.22
C PHE A 423 27.74 -2.06 13.39
N ILE A 424 27.05 -1.73 12.29
CA ILE A 424 25.59 -1.57 12.27
C ILE A 424 24.93 -2.93 12.58
N MET A 425 25.39 -4.02 11.95
CA MET A 425 24.91 -5.38 12.24
C MET A 425 25.12 -5.75 13.71
N ILE A 426 26.32 -5.55 14.26
CA ILE A 426 26.64 -5.83 15.68
C ILE A 426 25.69 -5.07 16.61
N GLY A 427 25.40 -3.80 16.30
CA GLY A 427 24.44 -3.00 17.05
C GLY A 427 23.02 -3.57 17.03
N ALA A 428 22.54 -3.96 15.85
CA ALA A 428 21.21 -4.56 15.69
C ALA A 428 21.07 -5.88 16.48
N TYR A 429 22.07 -6.78 16.40
CA TYR A 429 22.09 -8.00 17.19
C TYR A 429 22.24 -7.76 18.68
N THR A 430 22.97 -6.70 19.09
CA THR A 430 23.03 -6.31 20.50
C THR A 430 21.64 -5.97 21.02
N GLY A 431 20.86 -5.20 20.26
CA GLY A 431 19.45 -4.91 20.60
C GLY A 431 18.63 -6.19 20.75
N TYR A 432 18.77 -7.13 19.81
CA TYR A 432 18.05 -8.40 19.84
C TYR A 432 18.41 -9.23 21.08
N VAL A 433 19.70 -9.37 21.40
CA VAL A 433 20.18 -10.13 22.56
C VAL A 433 19.69 -9.50 23.87
N VAL A 434 19.72 -8.16 23.98
CA VAL A 434 19.21 -7.46 25.17
C VAL A 434 17.71 -7.73 25.36
N GLN A 435 16.92 -7.82 24.29
CA GLN A 435 15.49 -8.18 24.37
C GLN A 435 15.24 -9.62 24.83
N GLN A 436 16.17 -10.55 24.58
CA GLN A 436 16.06 -11.92 25.10
C GLN A 436 16.30 -11.97 26.62
N ILE A 437 17.06 -11.02 27.16
CA ILE A 437 17.41 -10.97 28.59
C ILE A 437 16.41 -10.10 29.37
N ILE A 438 15.95 -8.99 28.77
CA ILE A 438 15.04 -8.03 29.38
C ILE A 438 13.69 -8.10 28.65
N PRO A 439 12.65 -8.73 29.24
CA PRO A 439 11.34 -8.87 28.61
C PRO A 439 10.61 -7.52 28.39
N ASN A 440 10.96 -6.49 29.17
CA ASN A 440 10.38 -5.16 29.00
C ASN A 440 11.02 -4.44 27.81
N TYR A 441 10.28 -4.34 26.71
CA TYR A 441 10.78 -3.72 25.47
C TYR A 441 11.25 -2.28 25.64
N THR A 442 10.62 -1.46 26.49
CA THR A 442 11.05 -0.08 26.72
C THR A 442 12.42 -0.03 27.42
N VAL A 443 12.58 -0.79 28.50
CA VAL A 443 13.86 -0.86 29.23
C VAL A 443 14.95 -1.49 28.36
N SER A 444 14.59 -2.50 27.57
CA SER A 444 15.52 -3.19 26.66
C SER A 444 16.17 -2.23 25.67
N ILE A 445 15.43 -1.27 25.09
CA ILE A 445 15.99 -0.30 24.12
C ILE A 445 16.89 0.72 24.80
N ILE A 446 16.47 1.23 25.97
CA ILE A 446 17.25 2.18 26.75
C ILE A 446 18.60 1.58 27.14
N VAL A 447 18.63 0.29 27.47
CA VAL A 447 19.85 -0.46 27.79
C VAL A 447 20.63 -0.86 26.53
N ALA A 448 19.94 -1.22 25.45
CA ALA A 448 20.56 -1.63 24.19
C ALA A 448 21.35 -0.51 23.53
N LEU A 449 20.90 0.74 23.59
CA LEU A 449 21.59 1.87 22.94
C LEU A 449 23.02 2.08 23.50
N PRO A 450 23.24 2.23 24.83
CA PRO A 450 24.59 2.27 25.40
C PRO A 450 25.39 0.99 25.18
N LEU A 451 24.76 -0.19 25.31
CA LEU A 451 25.49 -1.45 25.10
C LEU A 451 25.96 -1.61 23.66
N ALA A 452 25.11 -1.28 22.69
CA ALA A 452 25.45 -1.34 21.27
C ALA A 452 26.61 -0.39 20.95
N PHE A 453 26.63 0.80 21.56
CA PHE A 453 27.77 1.70 21.45
C PHE A 453 29.05 1.09 21.99
N ILE A 454 29.01 0.54 23.21
CA ILE A 454 30.20 -0.03 23.87
C ILE A 454 30.72 -1.23 23.10
N ILE A 455 29.86 -2.16 22.70
CA ILE A 455 30.24 -3.39 21.99
C ILE A 455 30.79 -3.04 20.60
N ALA A 456 30.12 -2.17 19.84
CA ALA A 456 30.60 -1.76 18.53
C ALA A 456 31.88 -0.93 18.62
N ALA A 457 32.02 -0.05 19.62
CA ALA A 457 33.27 0.67 19.89
C ALA A 457 34.42 -0.27 20.23
N ALA A 458 34.18 -1.30 21.07
CA ALA A 458 35.18 -2.30 21.41
C ALA A 458 35.61 -3.13 20.20
N ALA A 459 34.65 -3.58 19.38
CA ALA A 459 34.92 -4.25 18.11
C ALA A 459 35.70 -3.34 17.14
N GLY A 460 35.37 -2.05 17.13
CA GLY A 460 36.10 -1.04 16.35
C GLY A 460 37.54 -0.88 16.80
N ILE A 461 37.79 -0.76 18.10
CA ILE A 461 39.14 -0.70 18.68
C ILE A 461 39.94 -1.97 18.33
N ALA A 462 39.30 -3.14 18.40
CA ALA A 462 39.94 -4.39 18.03
C ALA A 462 40.35 -4.40 16.55
N LEU A 463 39.44 -3.98 15.66
CA LEU A 463 39.74 -3.89 14.22
C LEU A 463 40.85 -2.88 13.93
N GLU A 464 40.81 -1.71 14.58
CA GLU A 464 41.81 -0.68 14.42
C GLU A 464 43.20 -1.17 14.84
N ARG A 465 43.32 -1.75 16.03
CA ARG A 465 44.60 -2.21 16.58
C ARG A 465 45.17 -3.43 15.87
N LEU A 466 44.33 -4.38 15.50
CA LEU A 466 44.78 -5.65 14.95
C LEU A 466 45.07 -5.54 13.44
N VAL A 467 44.29 -4.75 12.71
CA VAL A 467 44.34 -4.72 11.24
C VAL A 467 44.74 -3.35 10.72
N ILE A 468 43.94 -2.32 11.02
CA ILE A 468 44.05 -1.02 10.32
C ILE A 468 45.38 -0.33 10.63
N ARG A 469 45.83 -0.32 11.88
CA ARG A 469 47.09 0.33 12.26
C ARG A 469 48.30 -0.21 11.48
N HIS A 470 48.29 -1.50 11.16
CA HIS A 470 49.38 -2.15 10.42
C HIS A 470 49.36 -1.85 8.92
N LEU A 471 48.20 -1.43 8.39
CA LEU A 471 47.96 -1.23 6.96
C LEU A 471 47.65 0.22 6.59
N ALA A 472 47.61 1.14 7.56
CA ALA A 472 47.16 2.53 7.38
C ALA A 472 47.93 3.31 6.30
N SER A 473 49.18 2.94 6.00
CA SER A 473 49.98 3.54 4.93
C SER A 473 49.63 3.02 3.52
N ARG A 474 48.71 2.05 3.39
CA ARG A 474 48.37 1.33 2.16
C ARG A 474 46.85 1.25 1.99
N PRO A 475 46.22 2.28 1.38
CA PRO A 475 44.76 2.40 1.31
C PRO A 475 44.05 1.22 0.62
N LEU A 476 44.61 0.70 -0.47
CA LEU A 476 44.02 -0.44 -1.20
C LEU A 476 44.09 -1.75 -0.38
N GLU A 477 45.20 -1.98 0.32
CA GLU A 477 45.35 -3.15 1.19
C GLU A 477 44.39 -3.06 2.38
N THR A 478 44.17 -1.87 2.92
CA THR A 478 43.21 -1.66 4.02
C THR A 478 41.76 -1.91 3.57
N LEU A 479 41.40 -1.49 2.35
CA LEU A 479 40.09 -1.79 1.77
C LEU A 479 39.89 -3.31 1.61
N LEU A 480 40.87 -4.03 1.08
CA LEU A 480 40.81 -5.49 0.94
C LEU A 480 40.74 -6.19 2.31
N ALA A 481 41.53 -5.76 3.27
CA ALA A 481 41.55 -6.32 4.62
C ALA A 481 40.21 -6.10 5.35
N THR A 482 39.65 -4.90 5.28
CA THR A 482 38.35 -4.60 5.91
C THR A 482 37.19 -5.31 5.21
N PHE A 483 37.28 -5.55 3.91
CA PHE A 483 36.32 -6.41 3.20
C PHE A 483 36.40 -7.87 3.68
N GLY A 484 37.62 -8.42 3.84
CA GLY A 484 37.81 -9.76 4.41
C GLY A 484 37.28 -9.88 5.84
N VAL A 485 37.50 -8.86 6.68
CA VAL A 485 36.92 -8.78 8.03
C VAL A 485 35.40 -8.71 7.98
N SER A 486 34.81 -7.97 7.03
CA SER A 486 33.36 -7.91 6.87
C SER A 486 32.77 -9.31 6.64
N ILE A 487 33.34 -10.06 5.68
CA ILE A 487 32.92 -11.46 5.42
C ILE A 487 33.06 -12.33 6.67
N ALA A 488 34.18 -12.20 7.40
CA ALA A 488 34.41 -12.97 8.62
C ALA A 488 33.35 -12.65 9.70
N LEU A 489 33.05 -11.38 9.93
CA LEU A 489 32.03 -10.95 10.91
C LEU A 489 30.63 -11.43 10.52
N GLN A 490 30.27 -11.36 9.24
CA GLN A 490 29.00 -11.89 8.75
C GLN A 490 28.88 -13.39 8.98
N GLN A 491 29.96 -14.15 8.69
CA GLN A 491 29.96 -15.58 8.90
C GLN A 491 29.88 -15.93 10.40
N ILE A 492 30.55 -15.18 11.26
CA ILE A 492 30.43 -15.31 12.71
C ILE A 492 28.98 -15.06 13.15
N ALA A 493 28.33 -14.01 12.65
CA ALA A 493 26.94 -13.72 12.96
C ALA A 493 26.00 -14.86 12.51
N LYS A 494 26.21 -15.41 11.31
CA LYS A 494 25.45 -16.59 10.81
C LYS A 494 25.64 -17.82 11.70
N ASN A 495 26.87 -18.05 12.17
CA ASN A 495 27.17 -19.20 13.02
C ASN A 495 26.53 -19.06 14.42
N VAL A 496 26.47 -17.84 14.97
CA VAL A 496 25.91 -17.58 16.31
C VAL A 496 24.39 -17.45 16.30
N PHE A 497 23.82 -16.71 15.33
CA PHE A 497 22.40 -16.35 15.32
C PHE A 497 21.56 -17.09 14.27
N GLY A 498 22.21 -17.82 13.36
CA GLY A 498 21.58 -18.46 12.20
C GLY A 498 21.47 -17.53 10.98
N THR A 499 20.93 -18.06 9.88
CA THR A 499 20.69 -17.32 8.63
C THR A 499 19.31 -16.67 8.56
N GLN A 500 18.44 -16.97 9.53
CA GLN A 500 17.08 -16.44 9.57
C GLN A 500 17.05 -15.02 10.14
N ALA A 501 16.15 -14.21 9.61
CA ALA A 501 15.91 -12.86 10.09
C ALA A 501 15.35 -12.88 11.53
N ARG A 502 15.97 -12.13 12.43
CA ARG A 502 15.53 -11.98 13.83
C ARG A 502 14.75 -10.67 13.97
N PRO A 503 13.52 -10.69 14.51
CA PRO A 503 12.76 -9.46 14.73
C PRO A 503 13.29 -8.73 15.97
N LEU A 504 13.52 -7.43 15.86
CA LEU A 504 13.70 -6.55 17.01
C LEU A 504 12.37 -5.86 17.28
N THR A 505 11.75 -6.15 18.41
CA THR A 505 10.37 -5.74 18.69
C THR A 505 10.35 -4.32 19.27
N SER A 506 9.51 -3.44 18.74
CA SER A 506 9.32 -2.10 19.29
C SER A 506 8.41 -2.10 20.53
N PRO A 507 8.66 -1.21 21.50
CA PRO A 507 7.75 -0.96 22.62
C PRO A 507 6.46 -0.30 22.13
N SER A 508 5.41 -0.37 22.96
CA SER A 508 4.06 0.13 22.61
C SER A 508 4.00 1.61 22.21
N TRP A 509 4.89 2.46 22.75
CA TRP A 509 4.95 3.89 22.38
C TRP A 509 5.62 4.16 21.03
N LEU A 510 6.33 3.18 20.47
CA LEU A 510 6.87 3.22 19.10
C LEU A 510 5.99 2.46 18.11
N ASP A 511 4.94 1.79 18.59
CA ASP A 511 4.04 1.02 17.74
C ASP A 511 3.05 1.93 17.00
N GLY A 512 2.72 1.56 15.76
CA GLY A 512 1.84 2.30 14.89
C GLY A 512 2.48 3.52 14.20
N ALA A 513 1.63 4.49 13.89
CA ALA A 513 2.00 5.69 13.14
C ALA A 513 1.25 6.92 13.65
N TRP A 514 1.90 8.08 13.51
CA TRP A 514 1.22 9.36 13.61
C TRP A 514 0.46 9.59 12.30
N VAL A 515 -0.86 9.40 12.37
CA VAL A 515 -1.78 9.58 11.24
C VAL A 515 -2.34 10.99 11.32
N ILE A 516 -2.00 11.84 10.35
CA ILE A 516 -2.54 13.19 10.24
C ILE A 516 -3.85 13.15 9.44
N ASN A 517 -3.87 12.37 8.35
CA ASN A 517 -5.02 12.11 7.50
C ASN A 517 -4.83 10.79 6.73
N ASP A 518 -5.79 10.43 5.86
CA ASP A 518 -5.78 9.18 5.08
C ASP A 518 -4.59 9.06 4.09
N VAL A 519 -3.90 10.17 3.80
CA VAL A 519 -2.78 10.24 2.84
C VAL A 519 -1.42 10.37 3.54
N VAL A 520 -1.38 11.03 4.69
CA VAL A 520 -0.15 11.39 5.41
C VAL A 520 -0.11 10.67 6.75
N ALA A 521 0.76 9.65 6.81
CA ALA A 521 1.05 8.92 8.04
C ALA A 521 2.56 8.63 8.14
N VAL A 522 3.13 8.85 9.32
CA VAL A 522 4.55 8.56 9.59
C VAL A 522 4.66 7.64 10.78
N SER A 523 5.33 6.49 10.63
CA SER A 523 5.57 5.57 11.74
C SER A 523 6.38 6.24 12.86
N TYR A 524 6.00 5.98 14.12
CA TYR A 524 6.72 6.51 15.28
C TYR A 524 8.20 6.08 15.31
N ILE A 525 8.53 4.91 14.77
CA ILE A 525 9.91 4.43 14.62
C ILE A 525 10.73 5.39 13.74
N ARG A 526 10.14 5.88 12.64
CA ARG A 526 10.82 6.83 11.73
C ARG A 526 11.06 8.18 12.40
N ILE A 527 10.09 8.65 13.19
CA ILE A 527 10.23 9.88 13.99
C ILE A 527 11.34 9.70 15.03
N ALA A 528 11.39 8.55 15.71
CA ALA A 528 12.44 8.25 16.68
C ALA A 528 13.83 8.20 16.04
N ILE A 529 13.97 7.62 14.84
CA ILE A 529 15.23 7.64 14.08
C ILE A 529 15.64 9.07 13.72
N PHE A 530 14.70 9.91 13.27
CA PHE A 530 14.96 11.33 12.99
C PHE A 530 15.45 12.09 14.23
N VAL A 531 14.78 11.91 15.37
CA VAL A 531 15.19 12.51 16.65
C VAL A 531 16.57 12.01 17.07
N LEU A 532 16.84 10.71 16.95
CA LEU A 532 18.14 10.10 17.25
C LEU A 532 19.24 10.66 16.35
N ALA A 533 18.96 10.82 15.04
CA ALA A 533 19.88 11.42 14.09
C ALA A 533 20.26 12.87 14.48
N ILE A 534 19.28 13.70 14.85
CA ILE A 534 19.53 15.07 15.34
C ILE A 534 20.34 15.05 16.64
N LEU A 535 19.99 14.16 17.57
CA LEU A 535 20.70 14.03 18.84
C LEU A 535 22.18 13.67 18.60
N PHE A 536 22.46 12.69 17.74
CA PHE A 536 23.83 12.29 17.40
C PHE A 536 24.58 13.35 16.61
N PHE A 537 23.90 14.07 15.73
CA PHE A 537 24.48 15.22 15.04
C PHE A 537 24.93 16.30 16.03
N ALA A 538 24.04 16.70 16.95
CA ALA A 538 24.34 17.69 17.98
C ALA A 538 25.45 17.21 18.92
N LEU A 539 25.40 15.94 19.36
CA LEU A 539 26.42 15.31 20.20
C LEU A 539 27.78 15.34 19.50
N LEU A 540 27.85 14.99 18.21
CA LEU A 540 29.11 15.00 17.48
C LEU A 540 29.64 16.39 17.22
N LEU A 541 28.78 17.36 16.88
CA LEU A 541 29.20 18.75 16.78
C LEU A 541 29.75 19.26 18.10
N PHE A 542 29.13 18.90 19.22
CA PHE A 542 29.63 19.22 20.55
C PHE A 542 30.99 18.57 20.81
N VAL A 543 31.11 17.25 20.61
CA VAL A 543 32.36 16.51 20.83
C VAL A 543 33.49 17.08 19.96
N LEU A 544 33.27 17.29 18.67
CA LEU A 544 34.33 17.68 17.74
C LEU A 544 34.68 19.18 17.78
N ASN A 545 33.75 20.06 18.19
CA ASN A 545 34.01 21.50 18.24
C ASN A 545 34.31 22.03 19.65
N ARG A 546 33.80 21.39 20.71
CA ARG A 546 33.89 21.92 22.09
C ARG A 546 34.75 21.08 23.03
N THR A 547 35.16 19.85 22.67
CA THR A 547 35.97 19.01 23.57
C THR A 547 37.44 18.93 23.16
N ARG A 548 38.29 18.49 24.10
CA ARG A 548 39.72 18.25 23.85
C ARG A 548 39.97 17.20 22.76
N LEU A 549 39.15 16.15 22.72
CA LEU A 549 39.24 15.11 21.68
C LEU A 549 39.12 15.73 20.28
N GLY A 550 38.16 16.63 20.07
CA GLY A 550 37.98 17.32 18.79
C GLY A 550 39.16 18.22 18.39
N LEU A 551 39.80 18.86 19.37
CA LEU A 551 41.03 19.64 19.14
C LEU A 551 42.20 18.73 18.73
N GLU A 552 42.40 17.63 19.45
CA GLU A 552 43.46 16.64 19.18
C GLU A 552 43.26 15.96 17.83
N VAL A 553 42.02 15.59 17.47
CA VAL A 553 41.67 15.05 16.15
C VAL A 553 42.04 16.04 15.03
N ARG A 554 41.69 17.32 15.17
CA ARG A 554 42.07 18.34 14.17
C ARG A 554 43.58 18.56 14.09
N ALA A 555 44.29 18.49 15.21
CA ALA A 555 45.75 18.59 15.22
C ALA A 555 46.42 17.40 14.50
N VAL A 556 45.97 16.18 14.79
CA VAL A 556 46.48 14.95 14.19
C VAL A 556 46.18 14.89 12.70
N THR A 557 44.97 15.25 12.27
CA THR A 557 44.60 15.27 10.84
C THR A 557 45.39 16.26 10.00
N GLN A 558 45.78 17.41 10.57
CA GLN A 558 46.55 18.43 9.86
C GLN A 558 48.03 18.06 9.74
N ASN A 559 48.65 17.60 10.84
CA ASN A 559 50.05 17.17 10.83
C ASN A 559 50.33 16.20 11.99
N PRO A 560 50.27 14.87 11.75
CA PRO A 560 50.48 13.87 12.79
C PRO A 560 51.86 13.97 13.45
N ARG A 561 52.91 14.33 12.68
CA ARG A 561 54.29 14.43 13.19
C ARG A 561 54.42 15.58 14.18
N MET A 562 53.93 16.76 13.81
CA MET A 562 53.94 17.92 14.71
C MET A 562 53.08 17.68 15.96
N ALA A 563 51.90 17.07 15.81
CA ALA A 563 51.06 16.70 16.93
C ALA A 563 51.79 15.75 17.91
N SER A 564 52.53 14.77 17.40
CA SER A 564 53.35 13.86 18.21
C SER A 564 54.47 14.56 18.96
N SER A 565 55.13 15.56 18.36
CA SER A 565 56.15 16.38 19.04
C SER A 565 55.57 17.26 20.15
N MET A 566 54.27 17.58 20.08
CA MET A 566 53.54 18.34 21.10
C MET A 566 52.91 17.45 22.18
N GLY A 567 53.24 16.15 22.20
CA GLY A 567 52.78 15.20 23.23
C GLY A 567 51.42 14.54 22.96
N ILE A 568 50.81 14.77 21.78
CA ILE A 568 49.56 14.11 21.38
C ILE A 568 49.92 12.77 20.72
N ASN A 569 49.43 11.65 21.25
CA ASN A 569 49.68 10.33 20.65
C ASN A 569 48.71 10.07 19.47
N PRO A 570 49.16 10.09 18.20
CA PRO A 570 48.27 9.94 17.04
C PRO A 570 47.55 8.59 17.00
N ASP A 571 48.22 7.51 17.41
CA ASP A 571 47.63 6.17 17.46
C ASP A 571 46.43 6.12 18.43
N ARG A 572 46.57 6.77 19.59
CA ARG A 572 45.47 6.85 20.57
C ARG A 572 44.30 7.66 20.03
N ILE A 573 44.56 8.75 19.32
CA ILE A 573 43.51 9.59 18.72
C ILE A 573 42.79 8.85 17.60
N ASN A 574 43.52 8.15 16.73
CA ASN A 574 42.94 7.31 15.68
C ASN A 574 42.05 6.22 16.27
N MET A 575 42.54 5.50 17.29
CA MET A 575 41.78 4.48 18.01
C MET A 575 40.49 5.03 18.64
N LEU A 576 40.56 6.17 19.34
CA LEU A 576 39.39 6.80 19.96
C LEU A 576 38.38 7.28 18.92
N THR A 577 38.86 7.82 17.80
CA THR A 577 38.02 8.27 16.68
C THR A 577 37.33 7.09 16.01
N PHE A 578 38.06 5.99 15.81
CA PHE A 578 37.51 4.75 15.27
C PHE A 578 36.46 4.15 16.22
N ALA A 579 36.75 4.10 17.51
CA ALA A 579 35.81 3.66 18.54
C ALA A 579 34.52 4.49 18.53
N LEU A 580 34.62 5.81 18.43
CA LEU A 580 33.47 6.71 18.34
C LEU A 580 32.64 6.44 17.08
N GLY A 581 33.28 6.32 15.92
CA GLY A 581 32.60 6.02 14.65
C GLY A 581 31.88 4.68 14.65
N SER A 582 32.56 3.61 15.10
CA SER A 582 31.97 2.28 15.24
C SER A 582 30.86 2.23 16.30
N GLY A 583 31.03 2.91 17.43
CA GLY A 583 30.01 3.00 18.48
C GLY A 583 28.72 3.65 17.98
N ILE A 584 28.83 4.74 17.22
CA ILE A 584 27.66 5.39 16.60
C ILE A 584 27.01 4.49 15.55
N ALA A 585 27.80 3.74 14.79
CA ALA A 585 27.27 2.73 13.87
C ALA A 585 26.48 1.63 14.61
N GLY A 586 26.95 1.20 15.79
CA GLY A 586 26.21 0.28 16.65
C GLY A 586 24.85 0.83 17.09
N ILE A 587 24.80 2.11 17.47
CA ILE A 587 23.53 2.78 17.81
C ILE A 587 22.61 2.87 16.58
N ALA A 588 23.16 3.23 15.42
CA ALA A 588 22.43 3.20 14.15
C ALA A 588 21.84 1.81 13.89
N GLY A 589 22.59 0.76 14.21
CA GLY A 589 22.17 -0.64 14.14
C GLY A 589 20.93 -0.96 14.94
N VAL A 590 20.85 -0.51 16.20
CA VAL A 590 19.64 -0.70 17.02
C VAL A 590 18.44 0.01 16.40
N ALA A 591 18.63 1.25 15.96
CA ALA A 591 17.56 2.06 15.37
C ALA A 591 17.06 1.49 14.03
N ILE A 592 17.99 1.09 13.16
CA ILE A 592 17.69 0.43 11.88
C ILE A 592 17.06 -0.95 12.11
N GLY A 593 17.50 -1.69 13.13
CA GLY A 593 16.92 -2.98 13.48
C GLY A 593 15.46 -2.90 13.96
N LEU A 594 15.03 -1.77 14.52
CA LEU A 594 13.62 -1.52 14.86
C LEU A 594 12.78 -1.26 13.60
N PHE A 595 13.39 -0.66 12.58
CA PHE A 595 12.74 -0.33 11.32
C PHE A 595 12.76 -1.49 10.30
N ALA A 596 13.85 -2.25 10.25
CA ALA A 596 14.11 -3.34 9.33
C ALA A 596 14.53 -4.59 10.09
N LYS A 597 14.26 -5.77 9.54
CA LYS A 597 14.59 -7.04 10.21
C LYS A 597 16.10 -7.18 10.42
N VAL A 598 16.51 -7.75 11.55
CA VAL A 598 17.92 -7.99 11.86
C VAL A 598 18.39 -9.24 11.11
N THR A 599 19.33 -9.06 10.18
CA THR A 599 19.96 -10.13 9.41
C THR A 599 21.48 -10.01 9.45
N SER A 600 22.18 -11.10 9.16
CA SER A 600 23.65 -11.11 9.07
C SER A 600 24.17 -10.28 7.90
N GLU A 601 23.34 -9.99 6.90
CA GLU A 601 23.68 -9.15 5.75
C GLU A 601 23.19 -7.70 5.90
N LEU A 602 22.60 -7.33 7.03
CA LEU A 602 22.08 -5.97 7.27
C LEU A 602 23.14 -4.91 7.00
N GLY A 603 24.39 -5.16 7.39
CA GLY A 603 25.50 -4.24 7.15
C GLY A 603 25.77 -3.96 5.67
N GLN A 604 25.66 -4.97 4.80
CA GLN A 604 25.87 -4.82 3.35
C GLN A 604 24.79 -3.95 2.70
N ALA A 605 23.55 -4.02 3.18
CA ALA A 605 22.46 -3.23 2.64
C ALA A 605 22.69 -1.72 2.82
N TYR A 606 23.37 -1.32 3.90
CA TYR A 606 23.55 0.10 4.26
C TYR A 606 24.96 0.65 4.00
N ILE A 607 25.99 -0.20 3.87
CA ILE A 607 27.37 0.28 3.67
C ILE A 607 27.53 1.08 2.37
N VAL A 608 26.92 0.61 1.28
CA VAL A 608 26.97 1.27 -0.03
C VAL A 608 26.34 2.65 0.05
N GLN A 609 25.13 2.75 0.62
CA GLN A 609 24.41 4.02 0.80
C GLN A 609 25.15 4.96 1.75
N SER A 610 25.76 4.43 2.81
CA SER A 610 26.57 5.20 3.76
C SER A 610 27.79 5.79 3.09
N PHE A 611 28.51 5.01 2.28
CA PHE A 611 29.66 5.48 1.53
C PHE A 611 29.27 6.54 0.49
N MET A 612 28.22 6.29 -0.28
CA MET A 612 27.66 7.24 -1.23
C MET A 612 27.32 8.58 -0.57
N THR A 613 26.69 8.52 0.61
CA THR A 613 26.34 9.69 1.43
C THR A 613 27.56 10.51 1.82
N VAL A 614 28.63 9.87 2.30
CA VAL A 614 29.87 10.56 2.67
C VAL A 614 30.58 11.16 1.46
N VAL A 615 30.65 10.43 0.33
CA VAL A 615 31.33 10.89 -0.88
C VAL A 615 30.59 12.06 -1.52
N VAL A 616 29.27 11.96 -1.68
CA VAL A 616 28.43 13.06 -2.19
C VAL A 616 28.51 14.25 -1.25
N GLY A 617 28.44 14.02 0.06
CA GLY A 617 28.50 15.07 1.07
C GLY A 617 29.83 15.83 1.13
N GLY A 618 30.93 15.13 0.90
CA GLY A 618 32.29 15.63 1.11
C GLY A 618 32.95 14.90 2.28
N VAL A 619 34.03 14.20 1.98
CA VAL A 619 34.75 13.35 2.92
C VAL A 619 35.21 14.14 4.13
N GLY A 620 34.90 13.65 5.33
CA GLY A 620 35.34 14.25 6.59
C GLY A 620 34.61 15.51 7.02
N ASN A 621 33.54 15.89 6.35
CA ASN A 621 32.68 16.99 6.78
C ASN A 621 31.32 16.46 7.25
N ILE A 622 31.00 16.69 8.53
CA ILE A 622 29.72 16.25 9.13
C ILE A 622 28.53 16.98 8.49
N TRP A 623 28.66 18.29 8.24
CA TRP A 623 27.63 19.06 7.51
C TRP A 623 27.50 18.58 6.07
N GLY A 624 28.64 18.22 5.45
CA GLY A 624 28.66 17.60 4.14
C GLY A 624 27.87 16.30 4.13
N THR A 625 28.12 15.43 5.11
CA THR A 625 27.44 14.14 5.27
C THR A 625 25.94 14.32 5.48
N LEU A 626 25.51 15.32 6.26
CA LEU A 626 24.09 15.68 6.39
C LEU A 626 23.49 16.08 5.04
N ALA A 627 24.13 17.00 4.32
CA ALA A 627 23.66 17.44 3.01
C ALA A 627 23.63 16.29 1.98
N GLY A 628 24.62 15.41 2.01
CA GLY A 628 24.68 14.20 1.18
C GLY A 628 23.55 13.23 1.50
N ALA A 629 23.27 13.00 2.79
CA ALA A 629 22.20 12.10 3.22
C ALA A 629 20.83 12.65 2.83
N THR A 630 20.63 13.96 2.99
CA THR A 630 19.42 14.66 2.52
C THR A 630 19.27 14.53 1.01
N MET A 631 20.31 14.83 0.24
CA MET A 631 20.27 14.71 -1.22
C MET A 631 19.92 13.30 -1.67
N ILE A 632 20.62 12.28 -1.16
CA ILE A 632 20.41 10.88 -1.54
C ILE A 632 19.03 10.38 -1.08
N GLY A 633 18.64 10.66 0.17
CA GLY A 633 17.34 10.24 0.72
C GLY A 633 16.16 10.82 -0.05
N PHE A 634 16.19 12.12 -0.35
CA PHE A 634 15.13 12.76 -1.15
C PHE A 634 15.15 12.29 -2.59
N LEU A 635 16.32 12.26 -3.24
CA LEU A 635 16.42 11.83 -4.64
C LEU A 635 15.91 10.40 -4.82
N GLN A 636 16.21 9.50 -3.85
CA GLN A 636 15.70 8.14 -3.90
C GLN A 636 14.17 8.11 -3.85
N LYS A 637 13.55 8.88 -2.96
CA LYS A 637 12.09 8.97 -2.86
C LYS A 637 11.44 9.59 -4.10
N VAL A 638 12.07 10.59 -4.71
CA VAL A 638 11.60 11.15 -5.98
C VAL A 638 11.67 10.11 -7.10
N ILE A 639 12.77 9.34 -7.20
CA ILE A 639 12.89 8.29 -8.22
C ILE A 639 11.85 7.18 -8.00
N GLU A 640 11.64 6.75 -6.74
CA GLU A 640 10.62 5.77 -6.36
C GLU A 640 9.20 6.28 -6.68
N PHE A 641 8.94 7.58 -6.51
CA PHE A 641 7.64 8.20 -6.83
C PHE A 641 7.32 8.13 -8.33
N PHE A 642 8.30 8.36 -9.20
CA PHE A 642 8.10 8.25 -10.66
C PHE A 642 8.09 6.81 -11.17
N ASN A 643 8.71 5.86 -10.46
CA ASN A 643 8.72 4.43 -10.82
C ASN A 643 8.33 3.52 -9.64
N PRO A 644 7.05 3.51 -9.20
CA PRO A 644 6.62 2.74 -8.02
C PRO A 644 6.79 1.22 -8.18
N SER A 645 6.74 0.70 -9.41
CA SER A 645 6.78 -0.72 -9.71
C SER A 645 8.19 -1.33 -9.74
N ASN A 646 9.25 -0.52 -9.74
CA ASN A 646 10.63 -1.02 -9.85
C ASN A 646 11.59 -0.31 -8.88
N THR A 647 11.59 -0.76 -7.62
CA THR A 647 12.49 -0.25 -6.57
C THR A 647 13.97 -0.53 -6.85
N LEU A 648 14.28 -1.57 -7.63
CA LEU A 648 15.66 -1.86 -8.04
C LEU A 648 16.20 -0.80 -9.02
N ALA A 649 15.35 -0.28 -9.90
CA ALA A 649 15.73 0.81 -10.80
C ALA A 649 16.16 2.07 -10.03
N ALA A 650 15.56 2.34 -8.87
CA ALA A 650 15.95 3.48 -8.04
C ALA A 650 17.42 3.41 -7.59
N GLN A 651 17.91 2.21 -7.24
CA GLN A 651 19.32 2.02 -6.89
C GLN A 651 20.25 2.23 -8.08
N THR A 652 19.87 1.73 -9.27
CA THR A 652 20.66 1.92 -10.50
C THR A 652 20.75 3.39 -10.88
N TYR A 653 19.62 4.11 -10.87
CA TYR A 653 19.60 5.55 -11.16
C TYR A 653 20.39 6.35 -10.12
N MET A 654 20.35 5.95 -8.86
CA MET A 654 21.16 6.58 -7.81
C MET A 654 22.66 6.44 -8.08
N ILE A 655 23.13 5.24 -8.45
CA ILE A 655 24.54 5.01 -8.80
C ILE A 655 24.96 5.90 -9.99
N ILE A 656 24.14 5.94 -11.05
CA ILE A 656 24.41 6.77 -12.22
C ILE A 656 24.48 8.25 -11.84
N PHE A 657 23.51 8.73 -11.05
CA PHE A 657 23.49 10.10 -10.55
C PHE A 657 24.76 10.43 -9.77
N ILE A 658 25.21 9.53 -8.89
CA ILE A 658 26.42 9.75 -8.08
C ILE A 658 27.67 9.80 -8.96
N ILE A 659 27.78 8.90 -9.95
CA ILE A 659 28.91 8.92 -10.90
C ILE A 659 28.97 10.28 -11.61
N ILE A 660 27.83 10.76 -12.12
CA ILE A 660 27.73 12.07 -12.79
C ILE A 660 28.04 13.20 -11.79
N PHE A 661 27.48 13.15 -10.58
CA PHE A 661 27.68 14.15 -9.54
C PHE A 661 29.16 14.29 -9.18
N ILE A 662 29.86 13.18 -8.96
CA ILE A 662 31.29 13.18 -8.61
C ILE A 662 32.14 13.73 -9.77
N GLN A 663 31.77 13.46 -11.03
CA GLN A 663 32.48 14.05 -12.18
C GLN A 663 32.43 15.58 -12.18
N PHE A 664 31.29 16.17 -11.80
CA PHE A 664 31.14 17.63 -11.72
C PHE A 664 31.60 18.24 -10.39
N ARG A 665 31.50 17.48 -9.29
CA ARG A 665 31.80 17.91 -7.91
C ARG A 665 32.67 16.85 -7.21
N PRO A 666 33.95 16.68 -7.60
CA PRO A 666 34.81 15.63 -7.06
C PRO A 666 35.14 15.79 -5.56
N LYS A 667 34.98 17.01 -5.02
CA LYS A 667 35.19 17.31 -3.59
C LYS A 667 33.90 17.16 -2.74
N GLY A 668 32.80 16.69 -3.32
CA GLY A 668 31.48 16.62 -2.69
C GLY A 668 30.75 17.97 -2.64
N ILE A 669 29.58 17.99 -1.98
CA ILE A 669 28.76 19.18 -1.76
C ILE A 669 29.53 20.22 -0.94
N ILE A 670 30.17 19.80 0.16
CA ILE A 670 30.94 20.68 1.04
C ILE A 670 32.39 20.22 1.10
N ALA A 671 33.27 20.96 0.43
CA ALA A 671 34.71 20.70 0.46
C ALA A 671 35.32 21.01 1.85
N LEU A 672 36.28 20.19 2.27
CA LEU A 672 37.10 20.47 3.45
C LEU A 672 37.97 21.72 3.20
N LYS A 673 37.92 22.72 4.09
CA LYS A 673 38.77 23.92 3.99
C LYS A 673 40.12 23.68 4.68
N GLY A 674 41.23 23.75 3.94
CA GLY A 674 42.60 23.68 4.47
C GLY A 674 43.67 23.65 3.35
N ARG A 675 44.93 24.02 3.68
CA ARG A 675 46.06 24.03 2.72
C ARG A 675 46.45 22.65 2.16
N ALA A 676 45.94 21.56 2.72
CA ALA A 676 46.10 20.20 2.20
C ALA A 676 45.11 19.84 1.06
N ALA A 677 44.24 20.78 0.65
CA ALA A 677 43.28 20.57 -0.45
C ALA A 677 43.86 20.83 -1.86
N GLY A 678 45.17 21.06 -1.93
CA GLY A 678 45.97 21.17 -3.14
C GLY A 678 47.31 20.48 -2.93
N ASP A 679 47.33 19.17 -3.15
CA ASP A 679 48.36 18.41 -3.85
C ASP A 679 47.70 17.14 -4.42
#